data_AF-A0A2B7WEQ6-F1
#
_entry.id   AF-A0A2B7WEQ6-F1
#
_cell.length_a   1.000
_cell.length_b   1.000
_cell.length_c   1.000
_cell.angle_alpha   90.00
_cell.angle_beta   90.00
_cell.angle_gamma   90.00
#
_symmetry.space_group_name_H-M   'P 1'
#
loop_
_entity.id
_entity.type
_entity.pdbx_description
1 polymer ?
#
loop_
_entity_poly.entity_id
_entity_poly.type
_entity_poly.pdbx_seq_one_letter_code
_entity_poly.pdbx_strand_id
1 'polypeptide(L)'
;MSIRRALTKIKHERNSRSPCRSLSGFFHDKEFVYSSDDINSDDSEFMSKNEQKRRSRQKNMRSSPRFSEDSRTGSDSVRGRDDEPDSEEMKARYGDLPVLQSKSRPRETYSSFDSIASDSIGKEINFRARVHVVRRMGPKLVFIVFRQQLTTFQGVLEEEPEIISGRMVRWALHIPAGSIVKVKGILKQAAVPVIGSTIHAIELQIRELHVLVRREEPSPFSVYEAELATAREDQQTGRRKHIPDKTRLANRILDLRTDTSQSIFRIQSAIGNLFRSTLDAQGFIEIHTPKLQASATESGASVFSVSYFTRTAYLAQSPQLAKQMAIASDFERVYEIGAVFRAENSNTHRHLTEYTGLDIEMAINEHYHEALETIDAVIKEIFKGIYGRYRREIEVVKQHFPHEDLVWLDQTPILRFSEAIKLLNDSGWVDDSGNLLSDAEDLGTRDEIRLGELVKEKYHTDYYILDKFPVSARPFYTMIDPEDNRFTNSFDIFVRGQEIVSGGQRVHDRKLLEERMKKVGIDPTTMDDYMEGFGWGAPPHAGAGIGLERLLMLILSLGNIRLGALFPRDPKSFPPVEQTVMLRHPEASTLHPPWEEEEKKKSDDKLHNGTVEKERQYQSLEDLIANYGDATSTSWPDERYRVWRDYATGAAVSYVPSHGYAIIAGDPLCDTSQYTRIVIQFLRWLKAETSLKPIWLLCSPAIDDILGDRLGWRSLSCVSEERVDPMRNLAASDGEIARKIRRAENEGVKITQIPSDQPIPEDLKSRIDARIKDWQANRSGTQIYLSGITPWRDQSHRQYFYATERDGTICSFVVLAQLAPRNGLQIKYSLDFSGSPSGSIESILTHAIQTAAKAGVKTLTFGSGASTYLTPGHNMGTAKAKVLQTTYDTLARQFKLNRKTEFRTKIGAHEDPVYIAYPKRGLGTRGIRAILDFFED
;
A
#
# COMPACT_ATOMS: atom_id res chain seq x y z
N MET A 1 42.67 25.91 25.27
CA MET A 1 44.03 25.28 25.18
C MET A 1 44.07 24.06 26.09
N SER A 2 44.50 22.86 25.74
CA SER A 2 44.50 22.10 24.49
C SER A 2 44.50 20.63 24.92
N ILE A 3 43.55 19.85 24.38
CA ILE A 3 43.45 18.39 24.47
C ILE A 3 44.71 17.68 23.91
N ARG A 4 45.61 18.40 23.21
CA ARG A 4 46.92 17.87 22.78
C ARG A 4 47.85 17.47 23.93
N ARG A 5 47.71 18.00 25.16
CA ARG A 5 48.57 17.59 26.30
C ARG A 5 48.09 16.33 27.02
N ALA A 6 46.83 15.92 26.85
CA ALA A 6 46.32 14.69 27.44
C ALA A 6 46.63 13.44 26.58
N LEU A 7 46.81 13.61 25.26
CA LEU A 7 47.09 12.52 24.33
C LEU A 7 48.56 12.04 24.32
N THR A 8 49.48 12.75 24.97
CA THR A 8 50.91 12.36 25.00
C THR A 8 51.29 11.45 26.16
N LYS A 9 50.44 11.29 27.19
CA LYS A 9 50.70 10.40 28.33
C LYS A 9 50.11 9.00 28.19
N ILE A 10 49.33 8.73 27.14
CA ILE A 10 48.79 7.38 26.84
C ILE A 10 49.56 6.80 25.65
N LYS A 11 50.89 6.73 25.76
CA LYS A 11 51.75 6.01 24.81
C LYS A 11 52.57 4.89 25.45
N HIS A 12 52.43 4.66 26.75
CA HIS A 12 53.02 3.52 27.44
C HIS A 12 52.00 2.91 28.38
N GLU A 13 51.16 2.01 27.84
CA GLU A 13 50.72 0.78 28.51
C GLU A 13 49.85 0.00 27.50
N ARG A 14 50.41 -1.09 26.99
CA ARG A 14 49.74 -2.06 26.11
C ARG A 14 48.97 -3.06 26.98
N ASN A 15 47.85 -3.54 26.43
CA ASN A 15 46.99 -4.66 26.85
C ASN A 15 45.82 -4.34 27.81
N SER A 16 44.66 -4.02 27.23
CA SER A 16 43.39 -4.74 27.46
C SER A 16 42.34 -4.32 26.43
N ARG A 17 41.45 -5.26 26.05
CA ARG A 17 40.56 -5.23 24.88
C ARG A 17 39.45 -4.17 25.01
N SER A 18 39.23 -3.35 23.97
CA SER A 18 38.12 -2.38 23.88
C SER A 18 36.95 -2.89 23.00
N PRO A 19 35.70 -2.42 23.21
CA PRO A 19 34.49 -2.98 22.60
C PRO A 19 34.08 -2.37 21.25
N CYS A 20 34.92 -1.54 20.61
CA CYS A 20 34.59 -0.93 19.31
C CYS A 20 34.68 -1.89 18.10
N ARG A 21 34.95 -3.18 18.33
CA ARG A 21 35.01 -4.20 17.27
C ARG A 21 33.72 -5.01 17.08
N SER A 22 32.72 -4.90 17.96
CA SER A 22 31.50 -5.72 17.82
C SER A 22 30.47 -5.15 16.83
N LEU A 23 30.52 -3.85 16.51
CA LEU A 23 29.65 -3.22 15.50
C LEU A 23 30.24 -3.27 14.07
N SER A 24 31.57 -3.28 13.93
CA SER A 24 32.25 -3.35 12.64
C SER A 24 32.34 -4.78 12.09
N GLY A 25 32.31 -5.80 12.95
CA GLY A 25 32.33 -7.22 12.56
C GLY A 25 30.98 -7.77 12.06
N PHE A 26 29.86 -7.07 12.28
CA PHE A 26 28.51 -7.60 11.98
C PHE A 26 28.04 -7.30 10.54
N PHE A 27 28.73 -6.44 9.80
CA PHE A 27 28.37 -6.04 8.42
C PHE A 27 29.41 -6.47 7.35
N HIS A 28 30.29 -7.42 7.66
CA HIS A 28 31.22 -7.97 6.68
C HIS A 28 30.64 -9.22 6.00
N ASP A 29 29.93 -9.00 4.89
CA ASP A 29 30.07 -9.91 3.75
C ASP A 29 31.42 -9.56 3.08
N LYS A 30 32.22 -10.60 2.81
CA LYS A 30 33.61 -10.53 2.34
C LYS A 30 33.83 -9.50 1.21
N GLU A 31 34.44 -8.37 1.54
CA GLU A 31 35.28 -7.61 0.60
C GLU A 31 36.67 -8.28 0.57
N PHE A 32 36.97 -9.01 -0.51
CA PHE A 32 38.35 -9.32 -0.85
C PHE A 32 38.97 -8.05 -1.44
N VAL A 33 39.72 -7.31 -0.63
CA VAL A 33 40.66 -6.28 -1.09
C VAL A 33 42.03 -6.93 -1.25
N TYR A 34 42.49 -7.06 -2.50
CA TYR A 34 43.92 -7.22 -2.77
C TYR A 34 44.55 -5.83 -2.77
N SER A 35 45.51 -5.62 -1.86
CA SER A 35 46.48 -4.53 -1.92
C SER A 35 47.65 -4.98 -2.79
N SER A 36 48.05 -4.16 -3.75
CA SER A 36 49.44 -4.06 -4.21
C SER A 36 50.23 -3.32 -3.09
N ASP A 37 51.50 -3.54 -2.79
CA ASP A 37 52.70 -3.77 -3.60
C ASP A 37 53.69 -4.68 -2.84
N ASP A 38 54.44 -5.55 -3.56
CA ASP A 38 55.91 -5.71 -3.40
C ASP A 38 56.47 -6.75 -4.42
N ILE A 39 57.23 -6.21 -5.38
CA ILE A 39 58.49 -6.66 -6.04
C ILE A 39 58.82 -8.17 -6.22
N ASN A 40 59.06 -8.52 -7.51
CA ASN A 40 59.89 -9.59 -8.14
C ASN A 40 59.74 -11.09 -7.77
N SER A 41 59.38 -11.93 -8.75
CA SER A 41 60.31 -12.78 -9.56
C SER A 41 59.59 -13.96 -10.24
N ASP A 42 60.00 -14.18 -11.49
CA ASP A 42 59.89 -15.29 -12.46
C ASP A 42 58.93 -16.51 -12.34
N ASP A 43 58.43 -16.80 -13.54
CA ASP A 43 58.30 -18.10 -14.24
C ASP A 43 57.03 -18.98 -14.22
N SER A 44 56.50 -19.06 -15.45
CA SER A 44 56.04 -20.26 -16.18
C SER A 44 54.57 -20.71 -16.13
N GLU A 45 54.10 -20.92 -17.35
CA GLU A 45 52.79 -21.27 -17.89
C GLU A 45 52.03 -22.42 -17.21
N PHE A 46 50.72 -22.24 -16.97
CA PHE A 46 49.62 -23.10 -17.43
C PHE A 46 48.27 -22.47 -17.03
N MET A 47 47.43 -22.07 -18.00
CA MET A 47 46.19 -21.32 -17.76
C MET A 47 45.04 -22.21 -17.21
N SER A 48 44.41 -21.78 -16.11
CA SER A 48 43.37 -22.52 -15.37
C SER A 48 41.95 -22.31 -15.93
N LYS A 49 41.02 -23.26 -15.66
CA LYS A 49 39.57 -23.19 -16.01
C LYS A 49 38.90 -21.87 -15.54
N ASN A 50 39.44 -21.20 -14.53
CA ASN A 50 38.97 -19.88 -14.08
C ASN A 50 39.29 -18.75 -15.08
N GLU A 51 40.34 -18.90 -15.87
CA GLU A 51 40.81 -17.93 -16.84
C GLU A 51 40.01 -17.98 -18.15
N GLN A 52 39.60 -19.18 -18.56
CA GLN A 52 38.59 -19.37 -19.62
C GLN A 52 37.24 -18.75 -19.21
N LYS A 53 36.86 -18.86 -17.93
CA LYS A 53 35.64 -18.23 -17.37
C LYS A 53 35.76 -16.70 -17.25
N ARG A 54 36.98 -16.18 -17.09
CA ARG A 54 37.28 -14.74 -17.09
C ARG A 54 37.22 -14.15 -18.51
N ARG A 55 37.71 -14.88 -19.52
CA ARG A 55 37.62 -14.48 -20.94
C ARG A 55 36.20 -14.57 -21.51
N SER A 56 35.39 -15.55 -21.11
CA SER A 56 33.97 -15.58 -21.49
C SER A 56 33.16 -14.45 -20.83
N ARG A 57 33.49 -14.07 -19.58
CA ARG A 57 32.94 -12.89 -18.92
C ARG A 57 33.41 -11.57 -19.54
N GLN A 58 34.65 -11.47 -20.02
CA GLN A 58 35.12 -10.29 -20.77
C GLN A 58 34.51 -10.17 -22.17
N LYS A 59 34.23 -11.29 -22.86
CA LYS A 59 33.47 -11.29 -24.12
C LYS A 59 32.00 -10.89 -23.91
N ASN A 60 31.37 -11.36 -22.83
CA ASN A 60 29.98 -10.98 -22.49
C ASN A 60 29.86 -9.54 -21.91
N MET A 61 30.92 -8.96 -21.34
CA MET A 61 30.93 -7.53 -20.97
C MET A 61 30.97 -6.59 -22.18
N ARG A 62 31.32 -7.08 -23.37
CA ARG A 62 31.26 -6.30 -24.61
C ARG A 62 29.91 -6.40 -25.34
N SER A 63 28.98 -7.25 -24.90
CA SER A 63 27.71 -7.53 -25.60
C SER A 63 26.43 -7.40 -24.74
N SER A 64 26.45 -6.62 -23.65
CA SER A 64 25.25 -6.29 -22.86
C SER A 64 25.10 -4.76 -22.74
N PRO A 65 23.88 -4.20 -22.89
CA PRO A 65 23.70 -2.77 -23.09
C PRO A 65 23.91 -2.01 -21.78
N ARG A 66 24.94 -1.14 -21.75
CA ARG A 66 25.21 -0.19 -20.67
C ARG A 66 24.04 0.80 -20.56
N PHE A 67 23.10 0.53 -19.65
CA PHE A 67 22.15 1.52 -19.16
C PHE A 67 22.61 2.02 -17.78
N SER A 68 22.61 3.35 -17.64
CA SER A 68 23.03 4.17 -16.49
C SER A 68 24.54 4.37 -16.32
N GLU A 69 25.15 5.22 -17.15
CA GLU A 69 26.24 6.11 -16.69
C GLU A 69 26.61 7.28 -17.64
N ASP A 70 26.11 7.36 -18.88
CA ASP A 70 26.46 8.47 -19.79
C ASP A 70 25.53 9.70 -19.75
N SER A 71 24.77 9.90 -18.67
CA SER A 71 23.81 11.01 -18.56
C SER A 71 24.36 12.32 -17.95
N ARG A 72 25.70 12.53 -17.85
CA ARG A 72 26.25 13.72 -17.17
C ARG A 72 27.46 14.44 -17.78
N THR A 73 27.89 14.15 -19.00
CA THR A 73 28.95 14.95 -19.66
C THR A 73 28.59 15.20 -21.12
N GLY A 74 27.94 16.33 -21.39
CA GLY A 74 27.64 16.78 -22.76
C GLY A 74 26.64 17.93 -22.89
N SER A 75 26.15 18.54 -21.81
CA SER A 75 25.03 19.50 -21.88
C SER A 75 25.40 20.97 -22.11
N ASP A 76 26.68 21.36 -22.26
CA ASP A 76 27.06 22.79 -22.32
C ASP A 76 27.76 23.26 -23.62
N SER A 77 27.78 22.49 -24.70
CA SER A 77 28.45 22.93 -25.96
C SER A 77 27.65 22.83 -27.26
N VAL A 78 26.32 22.65 -27.22
CA VAL A 78 25.47 22.73 -28.43
C VAL A 78 24.38 23.78 -28.24
N ARG A 79 24.79 25.05 -28.09
CA ARG A 79 23.89 26.22 -28.11
C ARG A 79 23.99 27.03 -29.41
N GLY A 80 24.49 26.44 -30.49
CA GLY A 80 24.67 27.17 -31.74
C GLY A 80 24.76 26.27 -32.94
N ARG A 81 23.61 25.75 -33.39
CA ARG A 81 23.29 25.54 -34.81
C ARG A 81 21.86 25.03 -34.96
N ASP A 82 21.08 25.82 -35.69
CA ASP A 82 19.85 25.49 -36.42
C ASP A 82 18.59 25.20 -35.58
N ASP A 83 17.89 26.28 -35.19
CA ASP A 83 16.46 26.26 -34.83
C ASP A 83 15.71 27.12 -35.86
N GLU A 84 15.76 26.75 -37.14
CA GLU A 84 14.78 27.27 -38.10
C GLU A 84 13.37 26.94 -37.58
N PRO A 85 12.43 27.90 -37.65
CA PRO A 85 11.07 27.67 -37.17
C PRO A 85 10.40 26.61 -38.03
N ASP A 86 9.81 25.59 -37.38
CA ASP A 86 8.95 24.62 -38.04
C ASP A 86 7.92 25.30 -38.95
N SER A 87 7.78 24.80 -40.18
CA SER A 87 6.71 25.21 -41.07
C SER A 87 5.35 24.92 -40.46
N GLU A 88 4.28 25.59 -40.92
CA GLU A 88 2.92 25.34 -40.43
C GLU A 88 2.49 23.88 -40.64
N GLU A 89 2.95 23.25 -41.72
CA GLU A 89 2.71 21.83 -41.99
C GLU A 89 3.42 20.92 -40.99
N MET A 90 4.65 21.22 -40.59
CA MET A 90 5.37 20.47 -39.55
C MET A 90 4.69 20.63 -38.19
N LYS A 91 4.29 21.85 -37.83
CA LYS A 91 3.57 22.12 -36.56
C LYS A 91 2.25 21.37 -36.49
N ALA A 92 1.53 21.21 -37.59
CA ALA A 92 0.26 20.49 -37.63
C ALA A 92 0.39 18.98 -37.32
N ARG A 93 1.58 18.39 -37.48
CA ARG A 93 1.84 16.94 -37.29
C ARG A 93 1.99 16.53 -35.83
N TYR A 94 2.14 17.46 -34.89
CA TYR A 94 2.34 17.14 -33.49
C TYR A 94 1.76 18.17 -32.53
N GLY A 95 1.74 17.84 -31.25
CA GLY A 95 1.21 18.71 -30.20
C GLY A 95 0.02 18.12 -29.46
N ASP A 96 -0.65 18.96 -28.68
CA ASP A 96 -1.76 18.55 -27.84
C ASP A 96 -3.07 18.88 -28.56
N LEU A 97 -3.95 17.88 -28.70
CA LEU A 97 -5.28 18.10 -29.25
C LEU A 97 -6.19 18.72 -28.19
N PRO A 98 -7.17 19.54 -28.60
CA PRO A 98 -8.17 20.04 -27.67
C PRO A 98 -8.98 18.87 -27.08
N VAL A 99 -9.59 19.12 -25.92
CA VAL A 99 -10.46 18.15 -25.26
C VAL A 99 -11.52 17.64 -26.25
N LEU A 100 -11.62 16.31 -26.36
CA LEU A 100 -12.57 15.67 -27.25
C LEU A 100 -13.99 15.83 -26.71
N GLN A 101 -14.71 16.84 -27.21
CA GLN A 101 -16.08 17.19 -26.83
C GLN A 101 -17.10 16.87 -27.93
N SER A 102 -16.80 15.90 -28.80
CA SER A 102 -17.68 15.48 -29.90
C SER A 102 -18.13 16.60 -30.87
N LYS A 103 -17.31 17.64 -31.05
CA LYS A 103 -17.62 18.80 -31.93
C LYS A 103 -17.75 18.42 -33.41
N SER A 104 -17.06 17.37 -33.85
CA SER A 104 -17.11 16.86 -35.22
C SER A 104 -16.89 15.35 -35.25
N ARG A 105 -17.32 14.69 -36.34
CA ARG A 105 -17.14 13.26 -36.57
C ARG A 105 -16.60 13.02 -37.98
N PRO A 106 -15.29 13.13 -38.22
CA PRO A 106 -14.68 12.97 -39.54
C PRO A 106 -14.71 11.52 -40.06
N ARG A 107 -15.14 10.55 -39.23
CA ARG A 107 -15.22 9.11 -39.56
C ARG A 107 -13.89 8.51 -40.04
N GLU A 108 -12.78 9.01 -39.51
CA GLU A 108 -11.47 8.39 -39.72
C GLU A 108 -11.47 6.93 -39.24
N THR A 109 -10.84 6.05 -40.03
CA THR A 109 -10.64 4.65 -39.66
C THR A 109 -9.51 4.53 -38.65
N TYR A 110 -9.78 3.89 -37.52
CA TYR A 110 -8.78 3.57 -36.50
C TYR A 110 -8.46 2.08 -36.54
N SER A 111 -7.19 1.73 -36.74
CA SER A 111 -6.71 0.35 -36.76
C SER A 111 -6.50 -0.18 -35.34
N SER A 112 -6.86 -1.45 -35.12
CA SER A 112 -6.50 -2.19 -33.92
C SER A 112 -5.11 -2.81 -34.09
N PHE A 113 -4.33 -2.92 -33.01
CA PHE A 113 -3.05 -3.62 -33.07
C PHE A 113 -3.21 -5.11 -33.38
N ASP A 114 -4.30 -5.75 -32.95
CA ASP A 114 -4.55 -7.17 -33.25
C ASP A 114 -4.83 -7.43 -34.75
N SER A 115 -5.15 -6.39 -35.54
CA SER A 115 -5.35 -6.52 -37.00
C SER A 115 -4.08 -6.25 -37.82
N ILE A 116 -2.96 -5.91 -37.18
CA ILE A 116 -1.69 -5.63 -37.88
C ILE A 116 -1.02 -6.97 -38.21
N ALA A 117 -0.92 -7.27 -39.50
CA ALA A 117 -0.24 -8.46 -40.02
C ALA A 117 0.86 -8.07 -41.04
N SER A 118 1.72 -9.04 -41.38
CA SER A 118 2.88 -8.83 -42.27
C SER A 118 2.50 -8.36 -43.68
N ASP A 119 1.29 -8.68 -44.14
CA ASP A 119 0.73 -8.23 -45.42
C ASP A 119 0.37 -6.72 -45.44
N SER A 120 0.44 -6.06 -44.29
CA SER A 120 0.06 -4.67 -44.12
C SER A 120 1.27 -3.72 -44.17
N ILE A 121 2.48 -4.24 -44.40
CA ILE A 121 3.68 -3.44 -44.60
C ILE A 121 3.49 -2.45 -45.76
N GLY A 122 3.92 -1.21 -45.56
CA GLY A 122 3.75 -0.11 -46.50
C GLY A 122 2.42 0.63 -46.38
N LYS A 123 1.40 0.08 -45.70
CA LYS A 123 0.13 0.77 -45.46
C LYS A 123 0.31 1.86 -44.41
N GLU A 124 -0.37 2.98 -44.63
CA GLU A 124 -0.54 4.01 -43.62
C GLU A 124 -1.70 3.63 -42.70
N ILE A 125 -1.47 3.71 -41.38
CA ILE A 125 -2.47 3.42 -40.37
C ILE A 125 -2.61 4.59 -39.40
N ASN A 126 -3.81 4.73 -38.84
CA ASN A 126 -4.14 5.67 -37.79
C ASN A 126 -4.67 4.87 -36.59
N PHE A 127 -4.20 5.16 -35.39
CA PHE A 127 -4.66 4.48 -34.17
C PHE A 127 -4.63 5.40 -32.96
N ARG A 128 -5.35 4.99 -31.92
CA ARG A 128 -5.30 5.58 -30.59
C ARG A 128 -4.70 4.58 -29.62
N ALA A 129 -3.66 4.97 -28.91
CA ALA A 129 -3.00 4.08 -27.96
C ALA A 129 -2.48 4.84 -26.75
N ARG A 130 -2.12 4.11 -25.70
CA ARG A 130 -1.33 4.67 -24.60
C ARG A 130 0.15 4.63 -24.96
N VAL A 131 0.88 5.68 -24.60
CA VAL A 131 2.34 5.65 -24.57
C VAL A 131 2.76 4.74 -23.43
N HIS A 132 3.37 3.60 -23.75
CA HIS A 132 3.78 2.59 -22.78
C HIS A 132 5.16 2.93 -22.20
N VAL A 133 6.13 3.21 -23.07
CA VAL A 133 7.46 3.72 -22.71
C VAL A 133 8.05 4.53 -23.88
N VAL A 134 8.80 5.58 -23.55
CA VAL A 134 9.58 6.39 -24.51
C VAL A 134 11.06 6.09 -24.30
N ARG A 135 11.78 5.73 -25.36
CA ARG A 135 13.20 5.38 -25.33
C ARG A 135 13.99 6.36 -26.19
N ARG A 136 14.88 7.12 -25.55
CA ARG A 136 15.78 8.07 -26.23
C ARG A 136 16.92 7.30 -26.90
N MET A 137 17.06 7.43 -28.21
CA MET A 137 18.15 6.82 -28.98
C MET A 137 19.21 7.86 -29.39
N GLY A 138 18.78 9.11 -29.61
CA GLY A 138 19.66 10.23 -29.93
C GLY A 138 18.91 11.56 -29.94
N PRO A 139 19.53 12.66 -30.40
CA PRO A 139 18.85 13.95 -30.58
C PRO A 139 17.85 13.95 -31.74
N LYS A 140 18.03 13.06 -32.73
CA LYS A 140 17.24 12.98 -33.97
C LYS A 140 16.33 11.74 -34.05
N LEU A 141 16.37 10.87 -33.04
CA LEU A 141 15.68 9.58 -33.07
C LEU A 141 15.13 9.22 -31.69
N VAL A 142 13.85 8.88 -31.65
CA VAL A 142 13.15 8.37 -30.47
C VAL A 142 12.30 7.15 -30.83
N PHE A 143 12.35 6.13 -29.98
CA PHE A 143 11.44 4.99 -30.06
C PHE A 143 10.33 5.15 -29.03
N ILE A 144 9.10 4.93 -29.45
CA ILE A 144 7.93 5.00 -28.59
C ILE A 144 7.20 3.66 -28.68
N VAL A 145 7.08 2.97 -27.55
CA VAL A 145 6.23 1.78 -27.50
C VAL A 145 4.82 2.22 -27.16
N PHE A 146 3.89 1.88 -28.04
CA PHE A 146 2.47 2.09 -27.84
C PHE A 146 1.80 0.83 -27.31
N ARG A 147 0.69 1.00 -26.59
CA ARG A 147 -0.08 -0.12 -26.07
C ARG A 147 -1.58 0.07 -26.26
N GLN A 148 -2.20 -1.01 -26.73
CA GLN A 148 -3.64 -1.23 -26.73
C GLN A 148 -3.92 -2.53 -25.98
N GLN A 149 -4.41 -2.42 -24.74
CA GLN A 149 -4.71 -3.57 -23.89
C GLN A 149 -3.50 -4.53 -23.74
N LEU A 150 -3.60 -5.75 -24.28
CA LEU A 150 -2.56 -6.79 -24.24
C LEU A 150 -1.47 -6.62 -25.31
N THR A 151 -1.73 -5.80 -26.33
CA THR A 151 -0.88 -5.71 -27.52
C THR A 151 -0.03 -4.45 -27.45
N THR A 152 1.28 -4.60 -27.65
CA THR A 152 2.26 -3.51 -27.70
C THR A 152 2.91 -3.44 -29.07
N PHE A 153 3.21 -2.22 -29.51
CA PHE A 153 3.71 -1.95 -30.85
C PHE A 153 4.73 -0.82 -30.83
N GLN A 154 5.89 -1.02 -31.46
CA GLN A 154 6.95 -0.02 -31.53
C GLN A 154 6.70 0.98 -32.67
N GLY A 155 6.79 2.26 -32.33
CA GLY A 155 6.92 3.34 -33.28
C GLY A 155 8.31 3.96 -33.26
N VAL A 156 8.75 4.36 -34.44
CA VAL A 156 10.02 5.03 -34.72
C VAL A 156 9.72 6.44 -35.20
N LEU A 157 10.22 7.44 -34.48
CA LEU A 157 10.16 8.83 -34.87
C LEU A 157 11.59 9.33 -35.08
N GLU A 158 11.93 9.57 -36.34
CA GLU A 158 13.23 10.01 -36.81
C GLU A 158 13.08 11.35 -37.52
N GLU A 159 14.03 12.26 -37.30
CA GLU A 159 14.09 13.54 -38.02
C GLU A 159 14.23 13.27 -39.53
N GLU A 160 13.32 13.86 -40.30
CA GLU A 160 13.28 13.76 -41.75
C GLU A 160 13.12 15.18 -42.29
N PRO A 161 14.07 15.68 -43.10
CA PRO A 161 14.01 17.03 -43.64
C PRO A 161 12.63 17.34 -44.25
N GLU A 162 12.12 18.54 -44.01
CA GLU A 162 10.82 19.02 -44.50
C GLU A 162 9.56 18.31 -43.95
N ILE A 163 9.69 17.15 -43.28
CA ILE A 163 8.53 16.37 -42.80
C ILE A 163 8.48 16.28 -41.27
N ILE A 164 9.56 15.82 -40.64
CA ILE A 164 9.64 15.60 -39.18
C ILE A 164 10.76 16.46 -38.63
N SER A 165 10.42 17.51 -37.88
CA SER A 165 11.40 18.42 -37.30
C SER A 165 12.12 17.82 -36.08
N GLY A 166 13.37 18.24 -35.84
CA GLY A 166 14.05 17.96 -34.57
C GLY A 166 13.30 18.51 -33.35
N ARG A 167 12.40 19.50 -33.51
CA ARG A 167 11.50 19.98 -32.45
C ARG A 167 10.42 18.96 -32.11
N MET A 168 9.80 18.31 -33.10
CA MET A 168 8.84 17.21 -32.89
C MET A 168 9.48 16.05 -32.12
N VAL A 169 10.71 15.65 -32.50
CA VAL A 169 11.47 14.59 -31.80
C VAL A 169 11.74 14.98 -30.34
N ARG A 170 12.23 16.20 -30.10
CA ARG A 170 12.47 16.73 -28.75
C ARG A 170 11.18 16.82 -27.93
N TRP A 171 10.07 17.25 -28.52
CA TRP A 171 8.76 17.31 -27.87
C TRP A 171 8.27 15.90 -27.47
N ALA A 172 8.38 14.92 -28.37
CA ALA A 172 7.93 13.55 -28.13
C ALA A 172 8.66 12.87 -26.96
N LEU A 173 9.94 13.22 -26.71
CA LEU A 173 10.71 12.74 -25.56
C LEU A 173 10.09 13.12 -24.20
N HIS A 174 9.28 14.18 -24.16
CA HIS A 174 8.69 14.71 -22.93
C HIS A 174 7.23 14.28 -22.74
N ILE A 175 6.69 13.40 -23.61
CA ILE A 175 5.34 12.86 -23.42
C ILE A 175 5.36 11.90 -22.23
N PRO A 176 4.58 12.15 -21.16
CA PRO A 176 4.58 11.27 -20.00
C PRO A 176 4.02 9.89 -20.35
N ALA A 177 4.70 8.83 -19.89
CA ALA A 177 4.18 7.46 -20.00
C ALA A 177 2.78 7.34 -19.37
N GLY A 178 1.90 6.62 -20.05
CA GLY A 178 0.48 6.50 -19.70
C GLY A 178 -0.45 7.49 -20.40
N SER A 179 0.09 8.55 -21.03
CA SER A 179 -0.69 9.48 -21.87
C SER A 179 -1.34 8.76 -23.05
N ILE A 180 -2.50 9.23 -23.49
CA ILE A 180 -3.21 8.70 -24.66
C ILE A 180 -2.87 9.58 -25.86
N VAL A 181 -2.46 8.95 -26.96
CA VAL A 181 -2.05 9.62 -28.18
C VAL A 181 -2.89 9.15 -29.38
N LYS A 182 -3.07 10.05 -30.35
CA LYS A 182 -3.46 9.74 -31.73
C LYS A 182 -2.17 9.67 -32.54
N VAL A 183 -1.98 8.57 -33.27
CA VAL A 183 -0.76 8.35 -34.05
C VAL A 183 -1.15 7.95 -35.46
N LYS A 184 -0.49 8.57 -36.44
CA LYS A 184 -0.57 8.21 -37.84
C LYS A 184 0.83 7.89 -38.34
N GLY A 185 0.97 6.81 -39.11
CA GLY A 185 2.28 6.39 -39.59
C GLY A 185 2.22 5.24 -40.58
N ILE A 186 3.38 4.90 -41.14
CA ILE A 186 3.52 3.88 -42.18
C ILE A 186 4.13 2.62 -41.57
N LEU A 187 3.52 1.46 -41.83
CA LEU A 187 4.04 0.18 -41.38
C LEU A 187 5.33 -0.19 -42.16
N LYS A 188 6.37 -0.56 -41.44
CA LYS A 188 7.67 -0.98 -41.99
C LYS A 188 8.09 -2.32 -41.40
N GLN A 189 8.84 -3.08 -42.19
CA GLN A 189 9.52 -4.27 -41.68
C GLN A 189 10.57 -3.81 -40.67
N ALA A 190 10.53 -4.36 -39.46
CA ALA A 190 11.54 -4.07 -38.45
C ALA A 190 12.90 -4.66 -38.90
N ALA A 191 13.96 -3.85 -38.84
CA ALA A 191 15.31 -4.29 -39.22
C ALA A 191 15.84 -5.41 -38.29
N VAL A 192 15.45 -5.35 -37.01
CA VAL A 192 15.69 -6.38 -35.99
C VAL A 192 14.37 -6.64 -35.27
N PRO A 193 14.00 -7.90 -34.98
CA PRO A 193 12.80 -8.20 -34.23
C PRO A 193 12.73 -7.45 -32.90
N VAL A 194 11.61 -6.75 -32.68
CA VAL A 194 11.41 -5.95 -31.46
C VAL A 194 10.92 -6.84 -30.33
N ILE A 195 11.84 -7.51 -29.65
CA ILE A 195 11.54 -8.49 -28.58
C ILE A 195 10.74 -7.86 -27.41
N GLY A 196 10.90 -6.55 -27.20
CA GLY A 196 10.22 -5.81 -26.12
C GLY A 196 8.77 -5.38 -26.41
N SER A 197 8.18 -5.77 -27.53
CA SER A 197 6.76 -5.56 -27.87
C SER A 197 6.12 -6.86 -28.33
N THR A 198 4.79 -6.99 -28.31
CA THR A 198 4.10 -8.21 -28.78
C THR A 198 4.14 -8.34 -30.30
N ILE A 199 4.16 -7.22 -31.02
CA ILE A 199 4.40 -7.19 -32.46
C ILE A 199 5.91 -7.04 -32.68
N HIS A 200 6.57 -8.12 -33.10
CA HIS A 200 8.03 -8.18 -33.21
C HIS A 200 8.56 -7.83 -34.60
N ALA A 201 7.85 -8.24 -35.65
CA ALA A 201 8.38 -8.20 -37.02
C ALA A 201 8.15 -6.87 -37.74
N ILE A 202 7.26 -6.02 -37.22
CA ILE A 202 6.80 -4.80 -37.87
C ILE A 202 6.99 -3.65 -36.88
N GLU A 203 7.32 -2.47 -37.39
CA GLU A 203 7.33 -1.22 -36.63
C GLU A 203 6.61 -0.12 -37.41
N LEU A 204 6.25 0.95 -36.71
CA LEU A 204 5.58 2.11 -37.29
C LEU A 204 6.58 3.25 -37.52
N GLN A 205 6.76 3.68 -38.76
CA GLN A 205 7.38 4.97 -39.04
C GLN A 205 6.35 6.08 -38.76
N ILE A 206 6.52 6.83 -37.68
CA ILE A 206 5.57 7.84 -37.22
C ILE A 206 5.59 9.04 -38.18
N ARG A 207 4.41 9.47 -38.62
CA ARG A 207 4.20 10.66 -39.48
C ARG A 207 3.46 11.78 -38.78
N GLU A 208 2.53 11.44 -37.89
CA GLU A 208 1.82 12.38 -37.02
C GLU A 208 1.68 11.78 -35.63
N LEU A 209 1.85 12.61 -34.59
CA LEU A 209 1.76 12.21 -33.20
C LEU A 209 1.14 13.33 -32.37
N HIS A 210 -0.10 13.13 -31.93
CA HIS A 210 -0.79 14.10 -31.09
C HIS A 210 -1.17 13.51 -29.74
N VAL A 211 -1.03 14.30 -28.67
CA VAL A 211 -1.51 13.91 -27.34
C VAL A 211 -3.00 14.25 -27.23
N LEU A 212 -3.82 13.22 -27.05
CA LEU A 212 -5.26 13.35 -26.81
C LEU A 212 -5.57 13.58 -25.33
N VAL A 213 -4.85 12.86 -24.46
CA VAL A 213 -4.98 12.98 -23.01
C VAL A 213 -3.58 12.93 -22.43
N ARG A 214 -3.09 14.09 -22.00
CA ARG A 214 -1.81 14.21 -21.29
C ARG A 214 -2.00 13.73 -19.87
N ARG A 215 -1.07 12.91 -19.37
CA ARG A 215 -1.06 12.56 -17.95
C ARG A 215 -0.48 13.72 -17.15
N GLU A 216 -1.31 14.37 -16.35
CA GLU A 216 -0.94 15.50 -15.49
C GLU A 216 -0.24 15.03 -14.21
N GLU A 217 -0.78 13.98 -13.58
CA GLU A 217 -0.30 13.56 -12.27
C GLU A 217 0.82 12.51 -12.31
N PRO A 218 1.69 12.51 -11.29
CA PRO A 218 2.57 11.41 -10.99
C PRO A 218 1.88 10.05 -10.82
N SER A 219 2.27 9.03 -11.60
CA SER A 219 1.99 7.64 -11.23
C SER A 219 3.04 7.09 -10.25
N PRO A 220 2.63 6.22 -9.28
CA PRO A 220 3.53 5.57 -8.33
C PRO A 220 4.48 4.57 -8.98
N PHE A 221 4.04 3.95 -10.07
CA PHE A 221 4.85 3.11 -10.96
C PHE A 221 4.39 3.29 -12.41
N SER A 222 5.15 2.80 -13.38
CA SER A 222 4.68 2.67 -14.76
C SER A 222 4.18 1.26 -15.04
N VAL A 223 3.26 1.12 -16.00
CA VAL A 223 2.77 -0.21 -16.39
C VAL A 223 3.89 -1.05 -16.99
N TYR A 224 4.79 -0.43 -17.74
CA TYR A 224 6.02 -1.07 -18.25
C TYR A 224 6.88 -1.65 -17.12
N GLU A 225 7.09 -0.91 -16.02
CA GLU A 225 7.82 -1.42 -14.86
C GLU A 225 7.08 -2.57 -14.14
N ALA A 226 5.75 -2.51 -14.10
CA ALA A 226 4.94 -3.57 -13.48
C ALA A 226 4.99 -4.89 -14.28
N GLU A 227 5.08 -4.80 -15.61
CA GLU A 227 5.15 -5.93 -16.55
C GLU A 227 6.59 -6.45 -16.76
N LEU A 228 7.62 -5.70 -16.33
CA LEU A 228 9.04 -6.06 -16.48
C LEU A 228 9.51 -7.25 -15.60
N ALA A 229 8.59 -8.07 -15.11
CA ALA A 229 8.91 -9.25 -14.32
C ALA A 229 9.11 -10.46 -15.24
N THR A 230 10.35 -10.91 -15.42
CA THR A 230 10.61 -12.30 -15.81
C THR A 230 11.50 -12.96 -14.77
N ALA A 231 11.06 -14.12 -14.28
CA ALA A 231 11.84 -15.01 -13.42
C ALA A 231 13.25 -15.33 -13.99
N ARG A 232 13.46 -15.13 -15.30
CA ARG A 232 14.73 -15.29 -16.01
C ARG A 232 15.75 -14.18 -15.68
N GLU A 233 15.34 -12.92 -15.53
CA GLU A 233 16.26 -11.83 -15.14
C GLU A 233 16.65 -11.92 -13.66
N ASP A 234 15.74 -12.42 -12.81
CA ASP A 234 15.97 -12.60 -11.38
C ASP A 234 17.07 -13.63 -11.09
N GLN A 235 17.12 -14.73 -11.84
CA GLN A 235 18.15 -15.76 -11.70
C GLN A 235 19.54 -15.31 -12.17
N GLN A 236 19.63 -14.41 -13.15
CA GLN A 236 20.90 -13.97 -13.73
C GLN A 236 21.48 -12.70 -13.08
N THR A 237 20.64 -11.81 -12.55
CA THR A 237 21.08 -10.48 -12.10
C THR A 237 20.90 -10.21 -10.61
N GLY A 238 20.15 -11.06 -9.87
CA GLY A 238 19.85 -10.85 -8.45
C GLY A 238 19.05 -9.55 -8.16
N ARG A 239 18.44 -8.95 -9.18
CA ARG A 239 17.71 -7.67 -9.08
C ARG A 239 16.20 -7.88 -9.14
N ARG A 240 15.58 -8.12 -7.98
CA ARG A 240 14.11 -8.01 -7.83
C ARG A 240 13.63 -6.59 -8.16
N LYS A 241 13.12 -6.37 -9.37
CA LYS A 241 12.32 -5.19 -9.77
C LYS A 241 10.80 -5.47 -9.68
N HIS A 242 10.36 -6.39 -8.84
CA HIS A 242 8.94 -6.70 -8.68
C HIS A 242 8.23 -5.67 -7.79
N ILE A 243 7.12 -5.10 -8.29
CA ILE A 243 6.23 -4.20 -7.55
C ILE A 243 5.34 -5.06 -6.64
N PRO A 244 5.32 -4.84 -5.31
CA PRO A 244 4.52 -5.63 -4.39
C PRO A 244 3.02 -5.61 -4.73
N ASP A 245 2.32 -6.74 -4.56
CA ASP A 245 0.87 -6.82 -4.82
C ASP A 245 0.05 -5.83 -4.01
N LYS A 246 0.45 -5.55 -2.75
CA LYS A 246 -0.20 -4.51 -1.92
C LYS A 246 -0.19 -3.14 -2.61
N THR A 247 0.94 -2.78 -3.22
CA THR A 247 1.10 -1.55 -4.00
C THR A 247 0.28 -1.54 -5.28
N ARG A 248 0.18 -2.69 -5.95
CA ARG A 248 -0.65 -2.85 -7.14
C ARG A 248 -2.14 -2.70 -6.81
N LEU A 249 -2.60 -3.37 -5.75
CA LEU A 249 -3.99 -3.30 -5.26
C LEU A 249 -4.37 -1.91 -4.75
N ALA A 250 -3.47 -1.22 -4.04
CA ALA A 250 -3.69 0.17 -3.61
C ALA A 250 -3.81 1.15 -4.80
N ASN A 251 -3.22 0.81 -5.96
CA ASN A 251 -3.26 1.60 -7.18
C ASN A 251 -4.00 0.84 -8.30
N ARG A 252 -5.16 0.27 -7.95
CA ARG A 252 -5.84 -0.74 -8.78
C ARG A 252 -6.12 -0.28 -10.21
N ILE A 253 -6.52 0.96 -10.43
CA ILE A 253 -6.78 1.49 -11.79
C ILE A 253 -5.54 1.41 -12.69
N LEU A 254 -4.36 1.62 -12.13
CA LEU A 254 -3.10 1.53 -12.85
C LEU A 254 -2.68 0.06 -13.03
N ASP A 255 -2.88 -0.78 -12.02
CA ASP A 255 -2.59 -2.20 -12.09
C ASP A 255 -3.47 -2.94 -13.12
N LEU A 256 -4.77 -2.62 -13.16
CA LEU A 256 -5.74 -3.16 -14.12
C LEU A 256 -5.38 -2.84 -15.58
N ARG A 257 -4.40 -1.97 -15.80
CA ARG A 257 -3.86 -1.73 -17.13
C ARG A 257 -2.90 -2.85 -17.53
N THR A 258 -2.17 -3.48 -16.61
CA THR A 258 -1.18 -4.53 -16.92
C THR A 258 -1.78 -5.65 -17.77
N ASP A 259 -1.00 -6.22 -18.66
CA ASP A 259 -1.39 -7.38 -19.49
C ASP A 259 -1.93 -8.56 -18.65
N THR A 260 -1.34 -8.78 -17.49
CA THR A 260 -1.66 -9.84 -16.54
C THR A 260 -3.03 -9.61 -15.92
N SER A 261 -3.26 -8.43 -15.32
CA SER A 261 -4.58 -8.10 -14.75
C SER A 261 -5.65 -8.07 -15.84
N GLN A 262 -5.34 -7.51 -17.01
CA GLN A 262 -6.23 -7.54 -18.18
C GLN A 262 -6.60 -8.98 -18.59
N SER A 263 -5.65 -9.92 -18.54
CA SER A 263 -5.88 -11.33 -18.87
C SER A 263 -6.72 -12.05 -17.81
N ILE A 264 -6.43 -11.83 -16.52
CA ILE A 264 -7.21 -12.37 -15.39
C ILE A 264 -8.69 -11.99 -15.54
N PHE A 265 -9.00 -10.72 -15.82
CA PHE A 265 -10.39 -10.25 -15.91
C PHE A 265 -11.11 -10.65 -17.21
N ARG A 266 -10.39 -10.90 -18.31
CA ARG A 266 -10.99 -11.55 -19.48
C ARG A 266 -11.39 -13.00 -19.17
N ILE A 267 -10.54 -13.73 -18.46
CA ILE A 267 -10.85 -15.10 -18.02
C ILE A 267 -12.00 -15.10 -17.00
N GLN A 268 -12.04 -14.14 -16.07
CA GLN A 268 -13.19 -14.00 -15.16
C GLN A 268 -14.50 -13.78 -15.91
N SER A 269 -14.51 -12.87 -16.90
CA SER A 269 -15.68 -12.65 -17.74
C SER A 269 -16.06 -13.91 -18.53
N ALA A 270 -15.06 -14.66 -19.00
CA ALA A 270 -15.28 -15.93 -19.69
C ALA A 270 -15.96 -16.98 -18.80
N ILE A 271 -15.54 -17.11 -17.53
CA ILE A 271 -16.18 -18.00 -16.55
C ILE A 271 -17.67 -17.68 -16.44
N GLY A 272 -18.03 -16.40 -16.23
CA GLY A 272 -19.44 -16.00 -16.12
C GLY A 272 -20.24 -16.31 -17.39
N ASN A 273 -19.68 -16.07 -18.58
CA ASN A 273 -20.36 -16.38 -19.84
C ASN A 273 -20.50 -17.88 -20.09
N LEU A 274 -19.48 -18.68 -19.77
CA LEU A 274 -19.50 -20.13 -19.89
C LEU A 274 -20.52 -20.74 -18.93
N PHE A 275 -20.58 -20.25 -17.69
CA PHE A 275 -21.58 -20.65 -16.71
C PHE A 275 -23.01 -20.41 -17.24
N ARG A 276 -23.33 -19.18 -17.68
CA ARG A 276 -24.66 -18.86 -18.25
C ARG A 276 -24.98 -19.74 -19.46
N SER A 277 -24.13 -19.70 -20.49
CA SER A 277 -24.42 -20.41 -21.75
C SER A 277 -24.54 -21.93 -21.59
N THR A 278 -23.83 -22.54 -20.63
CA THR A 278 -23.95 -23.98 -20.35
C THR A 278 -25.27 -24.30 -19.66
N LEU A 279 -25.72 -23.47 -18.73
CA LEU A 279 -26.99 -23.64 -18.02
C LEU A 279 -28.20 -23.30 -18.90
N ASP A 280 -28.11 -22.25 -19.72
CA ASP A 280 -29.12 -21.90 -20.73
C ASP A 280 -29.37 -23.06 -21.70
N ALA A 281 -28.29 -23.71 -22.15
CA ALA A 281 -28.36 -24.88 -23.03
C ALA A 281 -29.04 -26.09 -22.35
N GLN A 282 -29.09 -26.12 -21.02
CA GLN A 282 -29.77 -27.14 -20.22
C GLN A 282 -31.15 -26.69 -19.71
N GLY A 283 -31.67 -25.57 -20.21
CA GLY A 283 -33.02 -25.08 -19.89
C GLY A 283 -33.15 -24.42 -18.52
N PHE A 284 -32.06 -23.99 -17.90
CA PHE A 284 -32.13 -23.17 -16.69
C PHE A 284 -32.60 -21.74 -17.00
N ILE A 285 -33.19 -21.10 -15.99
CA ILE A 285 -33.68 -19.73 -16.05
C ILE A 285 -32.82 -18.84 -15.14
N GLU A 286 -32.26 -17.75 -15.69
CA GLU A 286 -31.60 -16.73 -14.87
C GLU A 286 -32.63 -15.98 -14.02
N ILE A 287 -32.39 -15.92 -12.71
CA ILE A 287 -33.21 -15.15 -11.76
C ILE A 287 -32.39 -14.02 -11.13
N HIS A 288 -33.08 -12.98 -10.66
CA HIS A 288 -32.47 -11.85 -9.97
C HIS A 288 -33.16 -11.63 -8.62
N THR A 289 -32.44 -11.89 -7.54
CA THR A 289 -33.02 -11.90 -6.19
C THR A 289 -32.65 -10.63 -5.41
N PRO A 290 -33.52 -10.14 -4.51
CA PRO A 290 -33.22 -8.96 -3.70
C PRO A 290 -32.04 -9.24 -2.78
N LYS A 291 -31.11 -8.28 -2.70
CA LYS A 291 -29.96 -8.34 -1.78
C LYS A 291 -30.20 -7.65 -0.44
N LEU A 292 -31.34 -6.97 -0.30
CA LEU A 292 -31.82 -6.41 0.96
C LEU A 292 -32.87 -7.37 1.55
N GLN A 293 -32.66 -7.75 2.80
CA GLN A 293 -33.53 -8.66 3.55
C GLN A 293 -34.04 -7.98 4.82
N ALA A 294 -35.26 -8.34 5.24
CA ALA A 294 -35.88 -7.79 6.44
C ALA A 294 -35.26 -8.35 7.74
N SER A 295 -34.73 -9.56 7.70
CA SER A 295 -34.13 -10.26 8.83
C SER A 295 -32.75 -10.80 8.50
N ALA A 296 -31.95 -11.05 9.54
CA ALA A 296 -30.69 -11.77 9.43
C ALA A 296 -31.00 -13.24 9.17
N THR A 297 -30.96 -13.66 7.91
CA THR A 297 -31.29 -15.03 7.52
C THR A 297 -30.04 -15.89 7.36
N GLU A 298 -30.17 -17.20 7.59
CA GLU A 298 -29.16 -18.28 7.45
C GLU A 298 -28.32 -18.66 8.67
N SER A 299 -27.64 -17.73 9.34
CA SER A 299 -26.71 -18.13 10.40
C SER A 299 -26.53 -17.02 11.43
N GLY A 300 -26.31 -17.38 12.69
CA GLY A 300 -25.90 -16.43 13.75
C GLY A 300 -24.55 -15.73 13.49
N ALA A 301 -24.05 -15.74 12.25
CA ALA A 301 -22.90 -14.99 11.79
C ALA A 301 -23.22 -13.49 11.69
N SER A 302 -22.18 -12.67 11.69
CA SER A 302 -22.33 -11.24 11.45
C SER A 302 -22.91 -11.00 10.05
N VAL A 303 -24.03 -10.28 9.99
CA VAL A 303 -24.64 -9.76 8.76
C VAL A 303 -24.42 -8.25 8.68
N PHE A 304 -24.30 -7.70 7.48
CA PHE A 304 -24.23 -6.24 7.33
C PHE A 304 -25.62 -5.64 7.51
N SER A 305 -25.78 -4.79 8.52
CA SER A 305 -26.99 -3.98 8.71
C SER A 305 -26.92 -2.70 7.90
N VAL A 306 -28.03 -2.34 7.27
CA VAL A 306 -28.23 -1.11 6.52
C VAL A 306 -29.40 -0.34 7.11
N SER A 307 -29.27 0.98 7.23
CA SER A 307 -30.41 1.84 7.57
C SER A 307 -31.35 1.91 6.38
N TYR A 308 -32.57 1.38 6.54
CA TYR A 308 -33.61 1.35 5.51
C TYR A 308 -34.76 2.25 5.94
N PHE A 309 -34.64 3.54 5.64
CA PHE A 309 -35.55 4.58 6.15
C PHE A 309 -35.60 4.61 7.69
N THR A 310 -36.74 4.31 8.29
CA THR A 310 -36.95 4.25 9.75
C THR A 310 -36.76 2.85 10.33
N ARG A 311 -36.43 1.86 9.50
CA ARG A 311 -36.22 0.46 9.91
C ARG A 311 -34.83 -0.03 9.52
N THR A 312 -34.42 -1.15 10.09
CA THR A 312 -33.17 -1.84 9.71
C THR A 312 -33.47 -2.85 8.60
N ALA A 313 -32.58 -2.94 7.63
CA ALA A 313 -32.51 -4.05 6.69
C ALA A 313 -31.11 -4.68 6.75
N TYR A 314 -30.95 -5.84 6.15
CA TYR A 314 -29.70 -6.59 6.13
C TYR A 314 -29.30 -6.94 4.70
N LEU A 315 -28.00 -7.08 4.44
CA LEU A 315 -27.51 -7.61 3.16
C LEU A 315 -27.51 -9.13 3.16
N ALA A 316 -27.98 -9.72 2.06
CA ALA A 316 -28.09 -11.17 1.89
C ALA A 316 -26.70 -11.85 1.87
N GLN A 317 -26.52 -12.86 2.71
CA GLN A 317 -25.28 -13.64 2.77
C GLN A 317 -25.14 -14.65 1.63
N SER A 318 -26.24 -14.97 0.98
CA SER A 318 -26.35 -15.77 -0.24
C SER A 318 -27.78 -15.60 -0.79
N PRO A 319 -28.04 -15.95 -2.06
CA PRO A 319 -29.41 -16.01 -2.58
C PRO A 319 -30.17 -17.30 -2.20
N GLN A 320 -29.67 -18.07 -1.22
CA GLN A 320 -30.14 -19.43 -0.92
C GLN A 320 -31.64 -19.55 -0.60
N LEU A 321 -32.21 -18.61 0.15
CA LEU A 321 -33.65 -18.64 0.42
C LEU A 321 -34.46 -18.33 -0.84
N ALA A 322 -34.03 -17.34 -1.60
CA ALA A 322 -34.75 -16.89 -2.80
C ALA A 322 -34.72 -17.92 -3.93
N LYS A 323 -33.60 -18.61 -4.15
CA LYS A 323 -33.52 -19.68 -5.17
C LYS A 323 -34.39 -20.89 -4.80
N GLN A 324 -34.53 -21.24 -3.53
CA GLN A 324 -35.47 -22.28 -3.09
C GLN A 324 -36.94 -21.85 -3.22
N MET A 325 -37.26 -20.60 -2.91
CA MET A 325 -38.62 -20.07 -3.15
C MET A 325 -38.98 -20.05 -4.65
N ALA A 326 -38.01 -19.81 -5.54
CA ALA A 326 -38.23 -19.92 -6.98
C ALA A 326 -38.57 -21.37 -7.38
N ILE A 327 -37.86 -22.35 -6.83
CA ILE A 327 -38.17 -23.78 -7.05
C ILE A 327 -39.56 -24.15 -6.52
N ALA A 328 -39.94 -23.65 -5.34
CA ALA A 328 -41.29 -23.81 -4.79
C ALA A 328 -42.37 -23.07 -5.60
N SER A 329 -41.97 -22.20 -6.53
CA SER A 329 -42.84 -21.45 -7.44
C SER A 329 -42.77 -22.00 -8.88
N ASP A 330 -42.52 -23.31 -9.02
CA ASP A 330 -42.46 -24.06 -10.29
C ASP A 330 -41.33 -23.67 -11.26
N PHE A 331 -40.34 -22.88 -10.83
CA PHE A 331 -39.12 -22.69 -11.61
C PHE A 331 -38.18 -23.87 -11.41
N GLU A 332 -38.39 -24.97 -12.13
CA GLU A 332 -37.68 -26.25 -11.95
C GLU A 332 -36.15 -26.15 -11.95
N ARG A 333 -35.58 -25.19 -12.69
CA ARG A 333 -34.13 -25.03 -12.87
C ARG A 333 -33.79 -23.55 -12.92
N VAL A 334 -33.07 -23.04 -11.92
CA VAL A 334 -32.71 -21.63 -11.80
C VAL A 334 -31.23 -21.43 -11.55
N TYR A 335 -30.70 -20.30 -12.04
CA TYR A 335 -29.37 -19.84 -11.66
C TYR A 335 -29.36 -18.33 -11.40
N GLU A 336 -28.38 -17.87 -10.63
CA GLU A 336 -28.14 -16.45 -10.41
C GLU A 336 -26.64 -16.13 -10.46
N ILE A 337 -26.29 -15.01 -11.09
CA ILE A 337 -24.96 -14.39 -10.96
C ILE A 337 -25.12 -13.05 -10.25
N GLY A 338 -24.69 -12.97 -9.00
CA GLY A 338 -25.00 -11.83 -8.15
C GLY A 338 -24.00 -11.58 -7.02
N ALA A 339 -24.13 -10.42 -6.39
CA ALA A 339 -23.31 -10.06 -5.23
C ALA A 339 -23.70 -10.88 -4.00
N VAL A 340 -22.68 -11.30 -3.25
CA VAL A 340 -22.79 -12.06 -2.01
C VAL A 340 -21.98 -11.38 -0.91
N PHE A 341 -22.55 -11.24 0.29
CA PHE A 341 -21.97 -10.45 1.38
C PHE A 341 -21.64 -11.30 2.60
N ARG A 342 -20.39 -11.26 3.07
CA ARG A 342 -19.95 -11.93 4.30
C ARG A 342 -19.41 -10.89 5.27
N ALA A 343 -20.06 -10.69 6.42
CA ALA A 343 -19.64 -9.65 7.38
C ALA A 343 -18.67 -10.17 8.45
N GLU A 344 -18.03 -11.31 8.22
CA GLU A 344 -16.99 -11.85 9.09
C GLU A 344 -15.72 -10.99 9.00
N ASN A 345 -15.11 -10.69 10.15
CA ASN A 345 -13.85 -9.94 10.20
C ASN A 345 -12.64 -10.82 9.86
N SER A 346 -12.69 -11.48 8.70
CA SER A 346 -11.67 -12.41 8.22
C SER A 346 -10.79 -11.75 7.16
N ASN A 347 -9.60 -11.30 7.55
CA ASN A 347 -8.66 -10.64 6.64
C ASN A 347 -7.54 -11.59 6.16
N THR A 348 -7.93 -12.67 5.46
CA THR A 348 -6.99 -13.66 4.90
C THR A 348 -6.76 -13.42 3.41
N HIS A 349 -5.93 -14.25 2.77
CA HIS A 349 -5.75 -14.25 1.31
C HIS A 349 -6.86 -15.01 0.55
N ARG A 350 -7.80 -15.65 1.26
CA ARG A 350 -8.89 -16.47 0.72
C ARG A 350 -10.27 -15.79 0.80
N HIS A 351 -10.44 -14.81 1.69
CA HIS A 351 -11.75 -14.21 1.99
C HIS A 351 -11.91 -12.78 1.47
N LEU A 352 -13.13 -12.46 1.07
CA LEU A 352 -13.63 -11.12 0.73
C LEU A 352 -14.94 -10.89 1.51
N THR A 353 -15.26 -9.62 1.79
CA THR A 353 -16.53 -9.26 2.44
C THR A 353 -17.67 -9.08 1.45
N GLU A 354 -17.34 -8.82 0.19
CA GLU A 354 -18.24 -8.77 -0.96
C GLU A 354 -17.57 -9.49 -2.13
N TYR A 355 -18.27 -10.44 -2.74
CA TYR A 355 -17.79 -11.22 -3.89
C TYR A 355 -18.95 -11.59 -4.81
N THR A 356 -18.65 -12.17 -5.97
CA THR A 356 -19.66 -12.59 -6.94
C THR A 356 -19.96 -14.09 -6.79
N GLY A 357 -21.19 -14.43 -6.45
CA GLY A 357 -21.70 -15.80 -6.43
C GLY A 357 -22.22 -16.22 -7.81
N LEU A 358 -21.97 -17.47 -8.19
CA LEU A 358 -22.64 -18.20 -9.25
C LEU A 358 -23.47 -19.29 -8.58
N ASP A 359 -24.77 -19.08 -8.48
CA ASP A 359 -25.69 -19.94 -7.75
C ASP A 359 -26.55 -20.75 -8.69
N ILE A 360 -26.81 -22.01 -8.33
CA ILE A 360 -27.66 -22.96 -9.06
C ILE A 360 -28.62 -23.60 -8.05
N GLU A 361 -29.87 -23.77 -8.42
CA GLU A 361 -30.82 -24.64 -7.73
C GLU A 361 -31.70 -25.34 -8.78
N MET A 362 -32.00 -26.62 -8.57
CA MET A 362 -32.86 -27.39 -9.46
C MET A 362 -33.70 -28.42 -8.69
N ALA A 363 -34.91 -28.68 -9.19
CA ALA A 363 -35.72 -29.81 -8.80
C ALA A 363 -35.00 -31.12 -9.18
N ILE A 364 -35.15 -32.13 -8.33
CA ILE A 364 -34.57 -33.47 -8.51
C ILE A 364 -35.69 -34.51 -8.51
N ASN A 365 -35.49 -35.61 -9.22
CA ASN A 365 -36.52 -36.65 -9.34
C ASN A 365 -36.31 -37.78 -8.34
N GLU A 366 -35.08 -38.30 -8.26
CA GLU A 366 -34.75 -39.52 -7.54
C GLU A 366 -33.63 -39.28 -6.52
N HIS A 367 -32.56 -38.57 -6.91
CA HIS A 367 -31.38 -38.44 -6.07
C HIS A 367 -30.67 -37.10 -6.30
N TYR A 368 -30.10 -36.54 -5.24
CA TYR A 368 -29.37 -35.25 -5.32
C TYR A 368 -28.11 -35.32 -6.18
N HIS A 369 -27.66 -36.52 -6.56
CA HIS A 369 -26.59 -36.70 -7.54
C HIS A 369 -26.97 -36.15 -8.91
N GLU A 370 -28.26 -36.04 -9.27
CA GLU A 370 -28.70 -35.36 -10.49
C GLU A 370 -28.18 -33.90 -10.54
N ALA A 371 -28.26 -33.20 -9.41
CA ALA A 371 -27.73 -31.83 -9.30
C ALA A 371 -26.19 -31.82 -9.24
N LEU A 372 -25.58 -32.76 -8.51
CA LEU A 372 -24.12 -32.91 -8.42
C LEU A 372 -23.49 -33.13 -9.81
N GLU A 373 -24.04 -34.03 -10.61
CA GLU A 373 -23.60 -34.34 -11.97
C GLU A 373 -23.79 -33.15 -12.92
N THR A 374 -24.91 -32.43 -12.77
CA THR A 374 -25.16 -31.19 -13.51
C THR A 374 -24.09 -30.13 -13.22
N ILE A 375 -23.76 -29.93 -11.93
CA ILE A 375 -22.76 -28.95 -11.49
C ILE A 375 -21.35 -29.37 -11.95
N ASP A 376 -21.01 -30.66 -11.84
CA ASP A 376 -19.75 -31.23 -12.35
C ASP A 376 -19.57 -30.97 -13.86
N ALA A 377 -20.63 -31.22 -14.65
CA ALA A 377 -20.62 -30.96 -16.08
C ALA A 377 -20.41 -29.46 -16.40
N VAL A 378 -21.10 -28.56 -15.69
CA VAL A 378 -20.95 -27.11 -15.87
C VAL A 378 -19.53 -26.65 -15.58
N ILE A 379 -18.92 -27.13 -14.49
CA ILE A 379 -17.54 -26.77 -14.13
C ILE A 379 -16.54 -27.28 -15.17
N LYS A 380 -16.71 -28.51 -15.66
CA LYS A 380 -15.87 -29.06 -16.73
C LYS A 380 -15.99 -28.28 -18.02
N GLU A 381 -17.19 -27.83 -18.40
CA GLU A 381 -17.37 -26.97 -19.58
C GLU A 381 -16.70 -25.60 -19.41
N ILE A 382 -16.71 -25.04 -18.19
CA ILE A 382 -15.93 -23.83 -17.87
C ILE A 382 -14.44 -24.09 -18.09
N PHE A 383 -13.88 -25.19 -17.57
CA PHE A 383 -12.46 -25.53 -17.75
C PHE A 383 -12.09 -25.70 -19.23
N LYS A 384 -12.87 -26.49 -19.99
CA LYS A 384 -12.67 -26.67 -21.44
C LYS A 384 -12.71 -25.34 -22.19
N GLY A 385 -13.69 -24.49 -21.87
CA GLY A 385 -13.86 -23.18 -22.50
C GLY A 385 -12.70 -22.22 -22.24
N ILE A 386 -12.16 -22.20 -21.01
CA ILE A 386 -11.02 -21.36 -20.63
C ILE A 386 -9.74 -21.84 -21.32
N TYR A 387 -9.37 -23.11 -21.14
CA TYR A 387 -8.12 -23.64 -21.70
C TYR A 387 -8.14 -23.73 -23.24
N GLY A 388 -9.33 -23.89 -23.85
CA GLY A 388 -9.51 -23.88 -25.29
C GLY A 388 -9.50 -22.49 -25.92
N ARG A 389 -10.34 -21.55 -25.43
CA ARG A 389 -10.56 -20.25 -26.10
C ARG A 389 -9.70 -19.11 -25.57
N TYR A 390 -9.20 -19.20 -24.33
CA TYR A 390 -8.48 -18.12 -23.66
C TYR A 390 -7.01 -18.50 -23.37
N ARG A 391 -6.42 -19.34 -24.22
CA ARG A 391 -5.05 -19.82 -24.03
C ARG A 391 -4.03 -18.69 -24.00
N ARG A 392 -4.21 -17.67 -24.86
CA ARG A 392 -3.34 -16.48 -24.92
C ARG A 392 -3.28 -15.78 -23.57
N GLU A 393 -4.43 -15.52 -22.95
CA GLU A 393 -4.54 -14.89 -21.63
C GLU A 393 -3.88 -15.73 -20.54
N ILE A 394 -4.10 -17.06 -20.54
CA ILE A 394 -3.47 -17.97 -19.57
C ILE A 394 -1.94 -17.91 -19.65
N GLU A 395 -1.38 -17.93 -20.87
CA GLU A 395 0.07 -17.86 -21.04
C GLU A 395 0.64 -16.50 -20.58
N VAL A 396 -0.08 -15.40 -20.78
CA VAL A 396 0.30 -14.09 -20.21
C VAL A 396 0.31 -14.14 -18.69
N VAL A 397 -0.73 -14.71 -18.07
CA VAL A 397 -0.81 -14.85 -16.61
C VAL A 397 0.34 -15.71 -16.07
N LYS A 398 0.69 -16.82 -16.74
CA LYS A 398 1.79 -17.72 -16.34
C LYS A 398 3.17 -17.05 -16.32
N GLN A 399 3.38 -15.99 -17.09
CA GLN A 399 4.64 -15.25 -17.05
C GLN A 399 4.86 -14.58 -15.67
N HIS A 400 3.78 -14.16 -15.03
CA HIS A 400 3.80 -13.48 -13.74
C HIS A 400 3.47 -14.41 -12.56
N PHE A 401 2.56 -15.37 -12.78
CA PHE A 401 2.14 -16.38 -11.83
C PHE A 401 2.40 -17.78 -12.43
N PRO A 402 3.63 -18.30 -12.39
CA PRO A 402 3.94 -19.60 -12.98
C PRO A 402 3.12 -20.72 -12.34
N HIS A 403 2.37 -21.46 -13.16
CA HIS A 403 1.56 -22.60 -12.73
C HIS A 403 1.37 -23.61 -13.87
N GLU A 404 1.07 -24.86 -13.50
CA GLU A 404 0.66 -25.92 -14.42
C GLU A 404 -0.82 -25.79 -14.78
N ASP A 405 -1.22 -26.26 -15.96
CA ASP A 405 -2.63 -26.36 -16.32
C ASP A 405 -3.36 -27.30 -15.36
N LEU A 406 -4.64 -27.03 -15.07
CA LEU A 406 -5.46 -27.93 -14.26
C LEU A 406 -5.61 -29.28 -14.94
N VAL A 407 -5.56 -30.35 -14.14
CA VAL A 407 -5.86 -31.70 -14.59
C VAL A 407 -7.18 -32.15 -13.99
N TRP A 408 -8.17 -32.43 -14.84
CA TRP A 408 -9.45 -33.03 -14.46
C TRP A 408 -9.71 -34.29 -15.31
N LEU A 409 -10.47 -35.23 -14.77
CA LEU A 409 -10.82 -36.49 -15.42
C LEU A 409 -12.21 -36.41 -16.06
N ASP A 410 -12.45 -37.24 -17.09
CA ASP A 410 -13.79 -37.37 -17.69
C ASP A 410 -14.81 -37.86 -16.65
N GLN A 411 -14.43 -38.87 -15.85
CA GLN A 411 -15.16 -39.30 -14.67
C GLN A 411 -14.52 -38.67 -13.43
N THR A 412 -15.23 -37.76 -12.77
CA THR A 412 -14.71 -37.08 -11.57
C THR A 412 -14.66 -38.05 -10.39
N PRO A 413 -13.54 -38.12 -9.65
CA PRO A 413 -13.51 -38.87 -8.41
C PRO A 413 -14.47 -38.26 -7.39
N ILE A 414 -15.41 -39.08 -6.90
CA ILE A 414 -16.32 -38.75 -5.81
C ILE A 414 -15.89 -39.61 -4.61
N LEU A 415 -15.52 -38.95 -3.51
CA LEU A 415 -15.11 -39.61 -2.28
C LEU A 415 -16.13 -39.30 -1.19
N ARG A 416 -16.54 -40.29 -0.41
CA ARG A 416 -17.32 -40.04 0.80
C ARG A 416 -16.43 -39.29 1.81
N PHE A 417 -16.99 -38.40 2.62
CA PHE A 417 -16.25 -37.64 3.63
C PHE A 417 -15.45 -38.57 4.56
N SER A 418 -16.05 -39.68 5.00
CA SER A 418 -15.39 -40.70 5.82
C SER A 418 -14.18 -41.35 5.11
N GLU A 419 -14.22 -41.51 3.79
CA GLU A 419 -13.11 -42.04 3.00
C GLU A 419 -11.98 -41.02 2.87
N ALA A 420 -12.31 -39.73 2.76
CA ALA A 420 -11.34 -38.65 2.75
C ALA A 420 -10.62 -38.52 4.10
N ILE A 421 -11.35 -38.59 5.22
CA ILE A 421 -10.79 -38.62 6.57
C ILE A 421 -9.88 -39.83 6.75
N LYS A 422 -10.31 -41.00 6.28
CA LYS A 422 -9.47 -42.20 6.29
C LYS A 422 -8.19 -42.00 5.48
N LEU A 423 -8.27 -41.41 4.28
CA LEU A 423 -7.09 -41.15 3.45
C LEU A 423 -6.08 -40.23 4.14
N LEU A 424 -6.56 -39.20 4.85
CA LEU A 424 -5.72 -38.31 5.66
C LEU A 424 -5.06 -39.07 6.82
N ASN A 425 -5.85 -39.79 7.61
CA ASN A 425 -5.37 -40.56 8.76
C ASN A 425 -4.37 -41.66 8.35
N ASP A 426 -4.63 -42.38 7.25
CA ASP A 426 -3.73 -43.41 6.69
C ASP A 426 -2.39 -42.81 6.21
N SER A 427 -2.36 -41.53 5.84
CA SER A 427 -1.12 -40.81 5.48
C SER A 427 -0.29 -40.38 6.71
N GLY A 428 -0.79 -40.62 7.93
CA GLY A 428 -0.18 -40.14 9.18
C GLY A 428 -0.47 -38.68 9.50
N TRP A 429 -1.47 -38.07 8.83
CA TRP A 429 -1.89 -36.70 9.12
C TRP A 429 -2.70 -36.64 10.41
N VAL A 430 -2.51 -35.56 11.17
CA VAL A 430 -3.14 -35.33 12.47
C VAL A 430 -3.59 -33.88 12.58
N ASP A 431 -4.56 -33.62 13.46
CA ASP A 431 -5.02 -32.28 13.79
C ASP A 431 -3.94 -31.44 14.51
N ASP A 432 -4.26 -30.18 14.82
CA ASP A 432 -3.36 -29.28 15.55
C ASP A 432 -3.01 -29.75 16.97
N SER A 433 -3.78 -30.69 17.53
CA SER A 433 -3.59 -31.28 18.86
C SER A 433 -2.85 -32.64 18.81
N GLY A 434 -2.51 -33.14 17.63
CA GLY A 434 -1.84 -34.42 17.43
C GLY A 434 -2.77 -35.65 17.44
N ASN A 435 -4.08 -35.46 17.34
CA ASN A 435 -5.06 -36.54 17.25
C ASN A 435 -5.40 -36.86 15.78
N LEU A 436 -5.92 -38.06 15.56
CA LEU A 436 -6.50 -38.42 14.26
C LEU A 436 -7.77 -37.59 14.00
N LEU A 437 -8.00 -37.26 12.74
CA LEU A 437 -9.18 -36.51 12.33
C LEU A 437 -10.45 -37.35 12.51
N SER A 438 -11.50 -36.70 12.99
CA SER A 438 -12.83 -37.27 13.17
C SER A 438 -13.67 -37.14 11.90
N ASP A 439 -14.51 -38.13 11.62
CA ASP A 439 -15.51 -38.06 10.53
C ASP A 439 -16.78 -37.30 10.92
N ALA A 440 -16.87 -36.84 12.18
CA ALA A 440 -18.00 -36.08 12.72
C ALA A 440 -17.76 -34.56 12.76
N GLU A 441 -16.57 -34.10 12.38
CA GLU A 441 -16.16 -32.69 12.40
C GLU A 441 -15.80 -32.21 11.00
N ASP A 442 -15.84 -30.90 10.79
CA ASP A 442 -15.51 -30.30 9.50
C ASP A 442 -13.99 -30.29 9.25
N LEU A 443 -13.59 -30.18 7.98
CA LEU A 443 -12.18 -30.11 7.59
C LEU A 443 -11.60 -28.71 7.83
N GLY A 444 -10.47 -28.65 8.52
CA GLY A 444 -9.67 -27.43 8.58
C GLY A 444 -9.01 -27.13 7.24
N THR A 445 -8.68 -25.87 6.99
CA THR A 445 -7.98 -25.44 5.76
C THR A 445 -6.69 -26.23 5.47
N ARG A 446 -5.93 -26.62 6.51
CA ARG A 446 -4.71 -27.40 6.32
C ARG A 446 -5.02 -28.82 5.85
N ASP A 447 -6.14 -29.37 6.31
CA ASP A 447 -6.60 -30.71 6.00
C ASP A 447 -7.11 -30.77 4.56
N GLU A 448 -7.86 -29.74 4.10
CA GLU A 448 -8.28 -29.60 2.70
C GLU A 448 -7.10 -29.67 1.73
N ILE A 449 -6.05 -28.90 2.02
CA ILE A 449 -4.86 -28.80 1.16
C ILE A 449 -4.15 -30.15 1.11
N ARG A 450 -3.94 -30.77 2.28
CA ARG A 450 -3.29 -32.07 2.36
C ARG A 450 -4.08 -33.14 1.64
N LEU A 451 -5.41 -33.14 1.78
CA LEU A 451 -6.28 -34.07 1.08
C LEU A 451 -6.17 -33.89 -0.44
N GLY A 452 -6.11 -32.66 -0.93
CA GLY A 452 -5.88 -32.37 -2.35
C GLY A 452 -4.56 -32.93 -2.87
N GLU A 453 -3.48 -32.86 -2.08
CA GLU A 453 -2.20 -33.49 -2.43
C GLU A 453 -2.34 -35.02 -2.55
N LEU A 454 -2.98 -35.66 -1.58
CA LEU A 454 -3.20 -37.11 -1.57
C LEU A 454 -4.10 -37.56 -2.73
N VAL A 455 -5.13 -36.79 -3.06
CA VAL A 455 -6.00 -37.03 -4.22
C VAL A 455 -5.21 -36.91 -5.52
N LYS A 456 -4.34 -35.90 -5.63
CA LYS A 456 -3.47 -35.73 -6.81
C LYS A 456 -2.45 -36.85 -6.94
N GLU A 457 -1.87 -37.32 -5.83
CA GLU A 457 -0.95 -38.46 -5.80
C GLU A 457 -1.64 -39.76 -6.22
N LYS A 458 -2.86 -40.01 -5.73
CA LYS A 458 -3.60 -41.27 -5.94
C LYS A 458 -4.37 -41.33 -7.25
N TYR A 459 -5.05 -40.24 -7.61
CA TYR A 459 -5.97 -40.18 -8.75
C TYR A 459 -5.48 -39.29 -9.90
N HIS A 460 -4.33 -38.62 -9.74
CA HIS A 460 -3.71 -37.77 -10.77
C HIS A 460 -4.61 -36.65 -11.28
N THR A 461 -5.40 -36.04 -10.38
CA THR A 461 -6.28 -34.92 -10.71
C THR A 461 -6.17 -33.79 -9.69
N ASP A 462 -6.37 -32.55 -10.15
CA ASP A 462 -6.54 -31.37 -9.32
C ASP A 462 -8.02 -31.11 -8.96
N TYR A 463 -8.97 -31.90 -9.48
CA TYR A 463 -10.42 -31.67 -9.39
C TYR A 463 -11.16 -32.92 -8.89
N TYR A 464 -11.89 -32.78 -7.79
CA TYR A 464 -12.61 -33.90 -7.17
C TYR A 464 -13.80 -33.40 -6.33
N ILE A 465 -14.66 -34.34 -5.95
CA ILE A 465 -15.87 -34.08 -5.16
C ILE A 465 -15.79 -34.86 -3.86
N LEU A 466 -16.07 -34.19 -2.74
CA LEU A 466 -16.33 -34.82 -1.46
C LEU A 466 -17.83 -34.85 -1.21
N ASP A 467 -18.36 -36.03 -0.94
CA ASP A 467 -19.79 -36.27 -0.73
C ASP A 467 -20.06 -36.74 0.70
N LYS A 468 -21.30 -36.59 1.16
CA LYS A 468 -21.77 -37.05 2.48
C LYS A 468 -21.02 -36.40 3.65
N PHE A 469 -21.12 -35.09 3.79
CA PHE A 469 -20.54 -34.36 4.93
C PHE A 469 -21.27 -34.60 6.24
N PRO A 470 -20.60 -34.38 7.39
CA PRO A 470 -21.24 -34.52 8.70
C PRO A 470 -22.28 -33.43 8.96
N VAL A 471 -23.31 -33.76 9.74
CA VAL A 471 -24.41 -32.82 10.08
C VAL A 471 -23.92 -31.56 10.79
N SER A 472 -22.88 -31.67 11.60
CA SER A 472 -22.28 -30.57 12.37
C SER A 472 -21.72 -29.45 11.49
N ALA A 473 -21.30 -29.77 10.27
CA ALA A 473 -20.68 -28.83 9.32
C ALA A 473 -21.71 -28.13 8.42
N ARG A 474 -23.00 -28.52 8.46
CA ARG A 474 -23.98 -28.12 7.44
C ARG A 474 -25.15 -27.30 7.99
N PRO A 475 -25.70 -26.36 7.19
CA PRO A 475 -26.85 -25.56 7.60
C PRO A 475 -28.12 -26.37 7.89
N PHE A 476 -29.08 -25.74 8.59
CA PHE A 476 -30.35 -26.35 8.98
C PHE A 476 -31.21 -26.82 7.80
N TYR A 477 -31.08 -26.20 6.62
CA TYR A 477 -31.84 -26.56 5.43
C TYR A 477 -31.29 -27.78 4.67
N THR A 478 -30.17 -28.36 5.11
CA THR A 478 -29.55 -29.52 4.45
C THR A 478 -30.26 -30.83 4.81
N MET A 479 -30.57 -31.66 3.83
CA MET A 479 -31.21 -32.97 4.03
C MET A 479 -30.26 -33.97 4.71
N ILE A 480 -30.78 -34.75 5.67
CA ILE A 480 -30.05 -35.83 6.34
C ILE A 480 -29.90 -37.04 5.41
N ASP A 481 -28.78 -37.74 5.50
CA ASP A 481 -28.61 -39.03 4.83
C ASP A 481 -29.58 -40.08 5.43
N PRO A 482 -30.42 -40.75 4.62
CA PRO A 482 -31.37 -41.73 5.12
C PRO A 482 -30.69 -42.98 5.74
N GLU A 483 -29.46 -43.31 5.35
CA GLU A 483 -28.74 -44.50 5.79
C GLU A 483 -27.90 -44.26 7.06
N ASP A 484 -27.41 -43.04 7.26
CA ASP A 484 -26.60 -42.67 8.44
C ASP A 484 -26.87 -41.21 8.86
N ASN A 485 -27.61 -41.04 9.95
CA ASN A 485 -28.05 -39.74 10.45
C ASN A 485 -26.91 -38.83 10.97
N ARG A 486 -25.68 -39.32 11.00
CA ARG A 486 -24.47 -38.51 11.27
C ARG A 486 -24.05 -37.68 10.07
N PHE A 487 -24.50 -38.05 8.87
CA PHE A 487 -24.15 -37.40 7.61
C PHE A 487 -25.37 -36.75 6.91
N THR A 488 -25.08 -35.95 5.89
CA THR A 488 -26.06 -35.22 5.09
C THR A 488 -25.93 -35.54 3.61
N ASN A 489 -26.99 -35.29 2.85
CA ASN A 489 -26.97 -35.31 1.38
C ASN A 489 -26.38 -33.99 0.86
N SER A 490 -25.11 -33.74 1.15
CA SER A 490 -24.37 -32.55 0.76
C SER A 490 -22.97 -32.90 0.29
N PHE A 491 -22.44 -32.08 -0.58
CA PHE A 491 -21.15 -32.26 -1.20
C PHE A 491 -20.42 -30.93 -1.31
N ASP A 492 -19.09 -31.00 -1.32
CA ASP A 492 -18.23 -29.89 -1.72
C ASP A 492 -17.37 -30.32 -2.90
N ILE A 493 -17.04 -29.36 -3.76
CA ILE A 493 -16.18 -29.57 -4.93
C ILE A 493 -14.88 -28.81 -4.72
N PHE A 494 -13.77 -29.49 -4.99
CA PHE A 494 -12.43 -28.99 -4.72
C PHE A 494 -11.63 -28.81 -6.02
N VAL A 495 -10.87 -27.72 -6.07
CA VAL A 495 -9.83 -27.48 -7.08
C VAL A 495 -8.52 -27.20 -6.36
N ARG A 496 -7.48 -27.97 -6.67
CA ARG A 496 -6.14 -27.87 -6.03
C ARG A 496 -6.20 -27.91 -4.50
N GLY A 497 -6.99 -28.85 -3.96
CA GLY A 497 -7.12 -29.05 -2.51
C GLY A 497 -7.80 -27.90 -1.78
N GLN A 498 -8.62 -27.12 -2.46
CA GLN A 498 -9.35 -26.00 -1.88
C GLN A 498 -10.78 -25.96 -2.39
N GLU A 499 -11.72 -25.73 -1.48
CA GLU A 499 -13.15 -25.66 -1.79
C GLU A 499 -13.45 -24.51 -2.78
N ILE A 500 -14.26 -24.83 -3.79
CA ILE A 500 -14.84 -23.87 -4.76
C ILE A 500 -16.37 -23.86 -4.75
N VAL A 501 -17.00 -24.95 -4.32
CA VAL A 501 -18.45 -25.15 -4.35
C VAL A 501 -18.87 -25.82 -3.06
N SER A 502 -19.97 -25.33 -2.50
CA SER A 502 -20.72 -25.98 -1.44
C SER A 502 -22.16 -26.22 -1.92
N GLY A 503 -22.62 -27.47 -1.85
CA GLY A 503 -23.89 -27.89 -2.42
C GLY A 503 -24.57 -29.03 -1.67
N GLY A 504 -25.81 -29.33 -2.05
CA GLY A 504 -26.54 -30.44 -1.47
C GLY A 504 -28.05 -30.36 -1.67
N GLN A 505 -28.72 -31.43 -1.24
CA GLN A 505 -30.16 -31.53 -1.19
C GLN A 505 -30.73 -30.67 -0.06
N ARG A 506 -31.85 -30.01 -0.36
CA ARG A 506 -32.57 -29.19 0.61
C ARG A 506 -33.73 -29.96 1.22
N VAL A 507 -34.07 -29.59 2.45
CA VAL A 507 -35.27 -30.06 3.13
C VAL A 507 -36.48 -29.36 2.52
N HIS A 508 -37.26 -30.12 1.75
CA HIS A 508 -38.47 -29.64 1.08
C HIS A 508 -39.75 -29.90 1.91
N ASP A 509 -39.70 -30.81 2.89
CA ASP A 509 -40.80 -31.04 3.83
C ASP A 509 -40.83 -29.95 4.92
N ARG A 510 -41.96 -29.23 5.00
CA ARG A 510 -42.14 -28.11 5.94
C ARG A 510 -41.93 -28.52 7.39
N LYS A 511 -42.46 -29.65 7.84
CA LYS A 511 -42.39 -30.06 9.26
C LYS A 511 -40.96 -30.38 9.65
N LEU A 512 -40.26 -31.14 8.81
CA LEU A 512 -38.85 -31.46 9.02
C LEU A 512 -37.99 -30.19 9.01
N LEU A 513 -38.28 -29.23 8.14
CA LEU A 513 -37.57 -27.95 8.10
C LEU A 513 -37.78 -27.16 9.40
N GLU A 514 -39.02 -27.04 9.88
CA GLU A 514 -39.34 -26.38 11.16
C GLU A 514 -38.64 -27.06 12.35
N GLU A 515 -38.61 -28.39 12.38
CA GLU A 515 -37.90 -29.15 13.42
C GLU A 515 -36.40 -28.85 13.42
N ARG A 516 -35.79 -28.75 12.23
CA ARG A 516 -34.36 -28.45 12.09
C ARG A 516 -34.03 -27.00 12.44
N MET A 517 -34.88 -26.05 12.04
CA MET A 517 -34.75 -24.65 12.44
C MET A 517 -34.76 -24.51 13.97
N LYS A 518 -35.73 -25.15 14.64
CA LYS A 518 -35.83 -25.17 16.11
C LYS A 518 -34.60 -25.79 16.77
N LYS A 519 -34.05 -26.88 16.20
CA LYS A 519 -32.83 -27.54 16.72
C LYS A 519 -31.60 -26.63 16.72
N VAL A 520 -31.48 -25.72 15.74
CA VAL A 520 -30.38 -24.75 15.67
C VAL A 520 -30.71 -23.39 16.31
N GLY A 521 -31.85 -23.28 16.98
CA GLY A 521 -32.28 -22.06 17.67
C GLY A 521 -32.82 -20.95 16.75
N ILE A 522 -33.24 -21.28 15.53
CA ILE A 522 -33.91 -20.35 14.62
C ILE A 522 -35.42 -20.49 14.80
N ASP A 523 -36.10 -19.37 15.04
CA ASP A 523 -37.56 -19.32 15.13
C ASP A 523 -38.19 -19.29 13.73
N PRO A 524 -38.97 -20.30 13.31
CA PRO A 524 -39.60 -20.33 12.00
C PRO A 524 -40.48 -19.12 11.67
N THR A 525 -41.07 -18.47 12.68
CA THR A 525 -41.96 -17.30 12.46
C THR A 525 -41.20 -16.05 12.02
N THR A 526 -39.87 -16.06 12.08
CA THR A 526 -39.02 -14.96 11.58
C THR A 526 -38.77 -15.05 10.07
N MET A 527 -39.20 -16.15 9.45
CA MET A 527 -39.00 -16.47 8.04
C MET A 527 -40.31 -16.95 7.38
N ASP A 528 -41.44 -16.32 7.72
CA ASP A 528 -42.77 -16.74 7.25
C ASP A 528 -42.85 -16.84 5.72
N ASP A 529 -42.34 -15.83 4.98
CA ASP A 529 -42.30 -15.83 3.51
C ASP A 529 -41.56 -17.04 2.93
N TYR A 530 -40.44 -17.43 3.57
CA TYR A 530 -39.66 -18.59 3.14
C TYR A 530 -40.42 -19.90 3.43
N MET A 531 -41.01 -20.02 4.63
CA MET A 531 -41.74 -21.22 5.05
C MET A 531 -43.07 -21.43 4.32
N GLU A 532 -43.68 -20.36 3.81
CA GLU A 532 -44.95 -20.39 3.09
C GLU A 532 -44.85 -21.25 1.81
N GLY A 533 -43.79 -21.06 1.01
CA GLY A 533 -43.57 -21.84 -0.21
C GLY A 533 -43.51 -23.36 0.04
N PHE A 534 -42.84 -23.79 1.12
CA PHE A 534 -42.81 -25.22 1.50
C PHE A 534 -44.16 -25.73 2.03
N GLY A 535 -45.01 -24.83 2.55
CA GLY A 535 -46.38 -25.15 2.95
C GLY A 535 -47.34 -25.40 1.78
N TRP A 536 -47.07 -24.78 0.62
CA TRP A 536 -47.86 -24.98 -0.60
C TRP A 536 -47.42 -26.20 -1.42
N GLY A 537 -46.26 -26.75 -1.10
CA GLY A 537 -45.70 -27.94 -1.74
C GLY A 537 -44.46 -27.60 -2.56
N ALA A 538 -43.29 -27.72 -1.94
CA ALA A 538 -42.02 -27.59 -2.64
C ALA A 538 -41.58 -28.97 -3.19
N PRO A 539 -41.13 -29.09 -4.45
CA PRO A 539 -40.58 -30.33 -4.96
C PRO A 539 -39.25 -30.65 -4.25
N PRO A 540 -38.81 -31.92 -4.22
CA PRO A 540 -37.44 -32.25 -3.85
C PRO A 540 -36.46 -31.47 -4.74
N HIS A 541 -35.44 -30.87 -4.14
CA HIS A 541 -34.49 -30.05 -4.89
C HIS A 541 -33.10 -30.04 -4.24
N ALA A 542 -32.11 -29.71 -5.07
CA ALA A 542 -30.73 -29.57 -4.69
C ALA A 542 -30.06 -28.45 -5.50
N GLY A 543 -28.98 -27.92 -4.96
CA GLY A 543 -28.28 -26.82 -5.60
C GLY A 543 -26.92 -26.56 -4.98
N ALA A 544 -26.26 -25.52 -5.45
CA ALA A 544 -24.95 -25.11 -4.96
C ALA A 544 -24.69 -23.62 -5.17
N GLY A 545 -23.69 -23.11 -4.46
CA GLY A 545 -23.10 -21.79 -4.70
C GLY A 545 -21.62 -21.92 -5.05
N ILE A 546 -21.17 -21.12 -6.02
CA ILE A 546 -19.78 -21.08 -6.49
C ILE A 546 -19.26 -19.65 -6.32
N GLY A 547 -18.11 -19.47 -5.67
CA GLY A 547 -17.44 -18.17 -5.63
C GLY A 547 -16.68 -17.90 -6.93
N LEU A 548 -17.08 -16.91 -7.73
CA LEU A 548 -16.44 -16.59 -9.01
C LEU A 548 -14.95 -16.27 -8.85
N GLU A 549 -14.62 -15.38 -7.91
CA GLU A 549 -13.24 -14.96 -7.62
C GLU A 549 -12.41 -16.13 -7.09
N ARG A 550 -13.05 -17.04 -6.34
CA ARG A 550 -12.43 -18.22 -5.76
C ARG A 550 -12.06 -19.25 -6.83
N LEU A 551 -13.00 -19.55 -7.72
CA LEU A 551 -12.79 -20.42 -8.87
C LEU A 551 -11.66 -19.89 -9.77
N LEU A 552 -11.72 -18.60 -10.12
CA LEU A 552 -10.68 -17.93 -10.90
C LEU A 552 -9.30 -17.98 -10.24
N MET A 553 -9.23 -17.69 -8.94
CA MET A 553 -7.99 -17.70 -8.16
C MET A 553 -7.31 -19.08 -8.22
N LEU A 554 -8.08 -20.17 -8.17
CA LEU A 554 -7.56 -21.53 -8.14
C LEU A 554 -7.23 -22.08 -9.53
N ILE A 555 -8.01 -21.72 -10.57
CA ILE A 555 -7.67 -22.03 -11.97
C ILE A 555 -6.30 -21.45 -12.34
N LEU A 556 -6.07 -20.18 -11.98
CA LEU A 556 -4.87 -19.43 -12.35
C LEU A 556 -3.76 -19.43 -11.28
N SER A 557 -3.97 -20.14 -10.16
CA SER A 557 -3.03 -20.21 -9.02
C SER A 557 -2.53 -18.84 -8.54
N LEU A 558 -3.43 -17.85 -8.39
CA LEU A 558 -3.07 -16.46 -8.08
C LEU A 558 -2.52 -16.26 -6.66
N GLY A 559 -2.77 -17.21 -5.74
CA GLY A 559 -2.31 -17.15 -4.34
C GLY A 559 -3.04 -16.15 -3.43
N ASN A 560 -3.74 -15.15 -3.99
CA ASN A 560 -4.56 -14.20 -3.24
C ASN A 560 -5.85 -13.85 -3.99
N ILE A 561 -7.01 -14.04 -3.36
CA ILE A 561 -8.34 -13.82 -3.95
C ILE A 561 -8.53 -12.37 -4.42
N ARG A 562 -7.89 -11.40 -3.76
CA ARG A 562 -7.97 -9.97 -4.13
C ARG A 562 -7.47 -9.68 -5.54
N LEU A 563 -6.57 -10.52 -6.07
CA LEU A 563 -6.07 -10.40 -7.44
C LEU A 563 -7.16 -10.75 -8.46
N GLY A 564 -8.05 -11.69 -8.10
CA GLY A 564 -9.21 -12.10 -8.88
C GLY A 564 -10.44 -11.19 -8.73
N ALA A 565 -10.46 -10.24 -7.79
CA ALA A 565 -11.54 -9.26 -7.65
C ALA A 565 -11.16 -7.93 -8.32
N LEU A 566 -12.00 -7.37 -9.20
CA LEU A 566 -11.66 -6.16 -9.96
C LEU A 566 -11.36 -4.98 -9.02
N PHE A 567 -12.22 -4.79 -8.01
CA PHE A 567 -12.04 -3.86 -6.90
C PHE A 567 -12.34 -4.59 -5.59
N PRO A 568 -11.33 -5.20 -4.94
CA PRO A 568 -11.56 -6.04 -3.77
C PRO A 568 -12.22 -5.28 -2.62
N ARG A 569 -13.06 -6.00 -1.87
CA ARG A 569 -13.66 -5.56 -0.61
C ARG A 569 -13.31 -6.55 0.49
N ASP A 570 -12.74 -6.01 1.55
CA ASP A 570 -12.31 -6.74 2.73
C ASP A 570 -12.55 -5.88 3.99
N PRO A 571 -12.31 -6.38 5.21
CA PRO A 571 -12.56 -5.61 6.43
C PRO A 571 -11.77 -4.30 6.58
N LYS A 572 -10.74 -4.06 5.75
CA LYS A 572 -9.95 -2.82 5.73
C LYS A 572 -10.46 -1.80 4.71
N SER A 573 -11.47 -2.16 3.94
CA SER A 573 -12.10 -1.25 2.98
C SER A 573 -12.91 -0.17 3.71
N PHE A 574 -12.93 1.05 3.15
CA PHE A 574 -13.61 2.22 3.73
C PHE A 574 -13.10 2.62 5.12
N PRO A 575 -11.82 3.03 5.26
CA PRO A 575 -11.33 3.55 6.53
C PRO A 575 -12.16 4.78 6.96
N PRO A 576 -12.37 4.98 8.27
CA PRO A 576 -13.11 6.12 8.78
C PRO A 576 -12.46 7.43 8.29
N VAL A 577 -13.27 8.33 7.74
CA VAL A 577 -12.82 9.67 7.34
C VAL A 577 -12.77 10.51 8.60
N GLU A 578 -11.58 10.99 8.98
CA GLU A 578 -11.43 11.97 10.06
C GLU A 578 -12.16 13.27 9.68
N GLN A 579 -12.94 13.81 10.62
CA GLN A 579 -13.73 15.03 10.39
C GLN A 579 -12.83 16.22 10.03
N THR A 580 -13.24 17.04 9.06
CA THR A 580 -12.52 18.26 8.66
C THR A 580 -12.47 19.24 9.84
N VAL A 581 -11.28 19.40 10.42
CA VAL A 581 -11.05 20.32 11.52
C VAL A 581 -10.89 21.74 10.97
N MET A 582 -11.59 22.72 11.54
CA MET A 582 -11.42 24.14 11.18
C MET A 582 -9.95 24.56 11.39
N LEU A 583 -9.34 25.13 10.34
CA LEU A 583 -7.95 25.60 10.40
C LEU A 583 -7.81 26.78 11.38
N ARG A 584 -6.65 26.86 12.05
CA ARG A 584 -6.33 27.97 12.95
C ARG A 584 -6.00 29.26 12.17
N HIS A 585 -5.38 29.08 11.00
CA HIS A 585 -4.94 30.13 10.08
C HIS A 585 -5.53 29.87 8.70
N PRO A 586 -6.80 30.24 8.42
CA PRO A 586 -7.41 30.02 7.11
C PRO A 586 -6.62 30.61 5.93
N GLU A 587 -5.92 31.72 6.17
CA GLU A 587 -4.99 32.38 5.25
C GLU A 587 -3.78 31.50 4.88
N ALA A 588 -3.44 30.50 5.69
CA ALA A 588 -2.39 29.54 5.40
C ALA A 588 -2.94 28.20 4.88
N SER A 589 -4.09 28.22 4.20
CA SER A 589 -4.70 27.03 3.60
C SER A 589 -3.86 26.48 2.44
N THR A 590 -3.80 25.15 2.32
CA THR A 590 -3.15 24.43 1.22
C THR A 590 -4.14 23.85 0.22
N LEU A 591 -5.42 23.75 0.61
CA LEU A 591 -6.54 23.44 -0.29
C LEU A 591 -6.98 24.69 -1.07
N HIS A 592 -6.95 25.84 -0.40
CA HIS A 592 -7.31 27.15 -0.96
C HIS A 592 -6.16 28.13 -0.74
N PRO A 593 -5.05 28.01 -1.50
CA PRO A 593 -3.89 28.84 -1.28
C PRO A 593 -4.18 30.33 -1.56
N PRO A 594 -3.52 31.28 -0.88
CA PRO A 594 -3.81 32.71 -0.99
C PRO A 594 -3.80 33.29 -2.41
N TRP A 595 -2.97 32.71 -3.29
CA TRP A 595 -2.85 33.14 -4.68
C TRP A 595 -3.95 32.59 -5.60
N GLU A 596 -4.79 31.65 -5.16
CA GLU A 596 -5.84 31.06 -6.00
C GLU A 596 -6.84 32.12 -6.48
N GLU A 597 -7.22 33.06 -5.60
CA GLU A 597 -8.13 34.15 -5.96
C GLU A 597 -7.48 35.17 -6.90
N GLU A 598 -6.19 35.44 -6.73
CA GLU A 598 -5.44 36.31 -7.64
C GLU A 598 -5.26 35.67 -9.02
N GLU A 599 -5.05 34.36 -9.09
CA GLU A 599 -4.96 33.60 -10.34
C GLU A 599 -6.32 33.53 -11.05
N LYS A 600 -7.43 33.35 -10.32
CA LYS A 600 -8.79 33.44 -10.89
C LYS A 600 -9.06 34.83 -11.47
N LYS A 601 -8.74 35.91 -10.73
CA LYS A 601 -8.88 37.29 -11.22
C LYS A 601 -7.98 37.60 -12.43
N LYS A 602 -6.79 37.01 -12.51
CA LYS A 602 -5.89 37.14 -13.68
C LYS A 602 -6.36 36.32 -14.89
N SER A 603 -7.01 35.19 -14.66
CA SER A 603 -7.56 34.34 -15.73
C SER A 603 -8.74 35.00 -16.47
N ASP A 604 -9.48 35.88 -15.79
CA ASP A 604 -10.56 36.67 -16.40
C ASP A 604 -10.04 37.86 -17.21
N ASP A 605 -8.80 38.32 -16.98
CA ASP A 605 -8.36 39.65 -17.45
C ASP A 605 -7.19 39.67 -18.47
N LYS A 606 -6.54 38.55 -18.84
CA LYS A 606 -5.50 38.57 -19.91
C LYS A 606 -5.42 37.33 -20.80
N LEU A 607 -6.10 37.43 -21.94
CA LEU A 607 -5.51 37.22 -23.26
C LEU A 607 -4.57 38.41 -23.53
N HIS A 608 -3.27 38.35 -23.17
CA HIS A 608 -2.13 39.03 -23.83
C HIS A 608 -0.87 39.07 -22.94
N ASN A 609 0.23 38.66 -23.57
CA ASN A 609 1.65 38.82 -23.23
C ASN A 609 2.23 38.05 -22.04
N GLY A 610 3.21 37.22 -22.41
CA GLY A 610 4.02 36.40 -21.51
C GLY A 610 5.15 37.15 -20.82
N THR A 611 5.77 36.38 -19.92
CA THR A 611 6.92 36.68 -19.06
C THR A 611 6.75 37.81 -18.05
N VAL A 612 6.38 37.45 -16.81
CA VAL A 612 7.16 37.77 -15.59
C VAL A 612 6.89 36.68 -14.54
N GLU A 613 7.85 35.78 -14.29
CA GLU A 613 7.90 35.03 -13.03
C GLU A 613 8.30 36.02 -11.92
N LYS A 614 7.32 36.48 -11.13
CA LYS A 614 7.61 37.08 -9.83
C LYS A 614 7.64 35.95 -8.80
N GLU A 615 8.63 35.97 -7.92
CA GLU A 615 8.73 35.09 -6.75
C GLU A 615 7.36 35.02 -6.04
N ARG A 616 6.78 33.82 -5.98
CA ARG A 616 5.50 33.56 -5.32
C ARG A 616 5.71 33.70 -3.81
N GLN A 617 4.97 34.60 -3.17
CA GLN A 617 4.97 34.70 -1.72
C GLN A 617 4.20 33.51 -1.13
N TYR A 618 4.95 32.57 -0.55
CA TYR A 618 4.38 31.39 0.09
C TYR A 618 3.78 31.71 1.46
N GLN A 619 2.87 30.85 1.94
CA GLN A 619 2.37 30.89 3.31
C GLN A 619 3.53 30.79 4.31
N SER A 620 3.41 31.50 5.44
CA SER A 620 4.31 31.39 6.60
C SER A 620 4.50 29.92 7.01
N LEU A 621 5.74 29.55 7.36
CA LEU A 621 6.03 28.17 7.76
C LEU A 621 5.41 27.87 9.13
N GLU A 622 5.44 28.84 10.02
CA GLU A 622 4.88 28.80 11.37
C GLU A 622 3.36 28.59 11.33
N ASP A 623 2.65 29.29 10.44
CA ASP A 623 1.20 29.16 10.28
C ASP A 623 0.84 27.79 9.70
N LEU A 624 1.67 27.26 8.77
CA LEU A 624 1.53 25.90 8.27
C LEU A 624 1.75 24.84 9.36
N ILE A 625 2.69 25.06 10.28
CA ILE A 625 2.91 24.19 11.44
C ILE A 625 1.68 24.22 12.35
N ALA A 626 1.13 25.41 12.63
CA ALA A 626 -0.06 25.58 13.44
C ALA A 626 -1.33 24.96 12.80
N ASN A 627 -1.39 24.87 11.47
CA ASN A 627 -2.51 24.27 10.75
C ASN A 627 -2.39 22.75 10.58
N TYR A 628 -1.20 22.24 10.23
CA TYR A 628 -1.02 20.86 9.75
C TYR A 628 0.07 20.08 10.49
N GLY A 629 0.91 20.75 11.28
CA GLY A 629 2.09 20.19 11.90
C GLY A 629 1.84 19.42 13.19
N ASP A 630 2.88 18.68 13.59
CA ASP A 630 2.99 18.00 14.87
C ASP A 630 4.28 18.41 15.59
N ALA A 631 4.61 17.79 16.72
CA ALA A 631 5.76 18.12 17.55
C ALA A 631 7.10 18.20 16.82
N THR A 632 7.31 17.35 15.81
CA THR A 632 8.53 17.36 14.98
C THR A 632 8.61 18.60 14.10
N SER A 633 7.46 19.09 13.63
CA SER A 633 7.35 20.22 12.71
C SER A 633 7.79 21.53 13.36
N THR A 634 7.63 21.68 14.68
CA THR A 634 8.04 22.88 15.42
C THR A 634 9.56 23.09 15.45
N SER A 635 10.34 22.09 15.02
CA SER A 635 11.80 22.16 14.87
C SER A 635 12.24 22.57 13.46
N TRP A 636 11.36 22.48 12.45
CA TRP A 636 11.68 22.80 11.05
C TRP A 636 12.21 24.21 10.79
N PRO A 637 11.85 25.23 11.58
CA PRO A 637 12.43 26.54 11.39
C PRO A 637 13.96 26.58 11.64
N ASP A 638 14.56 25.65 12.40
CA ASP A 638 16.00 25.66 12.72
C ASP A 638 16.89 25.55 11.47
N GLU A 639 18.06 26.20 11.50
CA GLU A 639 18.97 26.35 10.34
C GLU A 639 19.40 25.02 9.70
N ARG A 640 19.39 23.92 10.46
CA ARG A 640 19.76 22.59 9.95
C ARG A 640 18.75 22.02 8.95
N TYR A 641 17.49 22.46 9.02
CA TYR A 641 16.42 21.97 8.15
C TYR A 641 16.35 22.80 6.87
N ARG A 642 16.24 22.11 5.74
CA ARG A 642 15.83 22.71 4.48
C ARG A 642 14.36 22.41 4.26
N VAL A 643 13.62 23.36 3.68
CA VAL A 643 12.19 23.19 3.40
C VAL A 643 11.97 23.26 1.90
N TRP A 644 11.39 22.20 1.36
CA TRP A 644 10.85 22.20 0.00
C TRP A 644 9.39 22.66 0.03
N ARG A 645 8.98 23.48 -0.94
CA ARG A 645 7.61 23.98 -1.09
C ARG A 645 7.03 23.52 -2.42
N ASP A 646 5.82 22.97 -2.40
CA ASP A 646 5.06 22.68 -3.62
C ASP A 646 4.59 24.00 -4.26
N TYR A 647 4.81 24.14 -5.56
CA TYR A 647 4.48 25.36 -6.28
C TYR A 647 2.97 25.63 -6.30
N ALA A 648 2.16 24.58 -6.49
CA ALA A 648 0.72 24.72 -6.72
C ALA A 648 -0.04 25.07 -5.42
N THR A 649 0.31 24.41 -4.32
CA THR A 649 -0.43 24.46 -3.05
C THR A 649 0.30 25.21 -1.94
N GLY A 650 1.62 25.36 -2.06
CA GLY A 650 2.46 25.88 -0.98
C GLY A 650 2.74 24.87 0.13
N ALA A 651 2.30 23.63 0.01
CA ALA A 651 2.60 22.56 0.95
C ALA A 651 4.11 22.45 1.20
N ALA A 652 4.51 22.10 2.42
CA ALA A 652 5.92 22.08 2.81
C ALA A 652 6.39 20.68 3.26
N VAL A 653 7.62 20.32 2.88
CA VAL A 653 8.31 19.12 3.36
C VAL A 653 9.72 19.51 3.79
N SER A 654 10.09 19.23 5.05
CA SER A 654 11.46 19.46 5.50
C SER A 654 12.38 18.28 5.22
N TYR A 655 13.66 18.55 5.03
CA TYR A 655 14.69 17.55 4.94
C TYR A 655 16.05 18.08 5.41
N VAL A 656 16.88 17.19 5.97
CA VAL A 656 18.26 17.46 6.37
C VAL A 656 19.20 16.64 5.49
N PRO A 657 20.06 17.27 4.68
CA PRO A 657 21.10 16.56 3.93
C PRO A 657 22.19 16.01 4.87
N SER A 658 22.39 14.70 4.90
CA SER A 658 23.47 14.06 5.67
C SER A 658 23.98 12.81 4.95
N HIS A 659 25.30 12.69 4.78
CA HIS A 659 25.96 11.49 4.21
C HIS A 659 25.39 10.98 2.86
N GLY A 660 24.89 11.87 2.00
CA GLY A 660 24.26 11.51 0.72
C GLY A 660 22.79 11.06 0.85
N TYR A 661 22.19 11.27 2.01
CA TYR A 661 20.78 11.05 2.29
C TYR A 661 20.06 12.38 2.57
N ALA A 662 18.77 12.40 2.29
CA ALA A 662 17.83 13.41 2.75
C ALA A 662 17.02 12.79 3.89
N ILE A 663 17.29 13.23 5.12
CA ILE A 663 16.55 12.82 6.30
C ILE A 663 15.30 13.70 6.40
N ILE A 664 14.13 13.12 6.16
CA ILE A 664 12.84 13.82 6.13
C ILE A 664 12.18 13.56 7.48
N ALA A 665 11.94 14.60 8.28
CA ALA A 665 11.48 14.44 9.66
C ALA A 665 10.06 14.99 9.84
N GLY A 666 9.12 14.11 10.20
CA GLY A 666 7.71 14.44 10.35
C GLY A 666 6.93 14.43 9.04
N ASP A 667 5.65 14.75 9.12
CA ASP A 667 4.72 14.69 7.98
C ASP A 667 4.79 15.96 7.11
N PRO A 668 4.36 15.90 5.84
CA PRO A 668 4.15 17.09 5.02
C PRO A 668 3.15 18.06 5.66
N LEU A 669 3.47 19.35 5.67
CA LEU A 669 2.57 20.41 6.14
C LEU A 669 1.58 20.76 5.04
N CYS A 670 0.49 20.00 5.00
CA CYS A 670 -0.66 20.20 4.13
C CYS A 670 -1.88 19.44 4.65
N ASP A 671 -3.03 19.64 4.01
CA ASP A 671 -4.22 18.83 4.28
C ASP A 671 -3.95 17.34 4.03
N THR A 672 -4.51 16.45 4.85
CA THR A 672 -4.27 15.00 4.76
C THR A 672 -4.70 14.42 3.43
N SER A 673 -5.72 15.00 2.77
CA SER A 673 -6.13 14.60 1.42
C SER A 673 -5.03 14.79 0.37
N GLN A 674 -4.08 15.70 0.62
CA GLN A 674 -2.99 16.02 -0.29
C GLN A 674 -1.72 15.17 -0.06
N TYR A 675 -1.62 14.43 1.05
CA TYR A 675 -0.41 13.70 1.46
C TYR A 675 0.19 12.84 0.34
N THR A 676 -0.64 12.03 -0.33
CA THR A 676 -0.14 11.16 -1.42
C THR A 676 0.52 11.98 -2.53
N ARG A 677 -0.16 13.04 -2.99
CA ARG A 677 0.32 13.88 -4.08
C ARG A 677 1.63 14.58 -3.69
N ILE A 678 1.66 15.19 -2.50
CA ILE A 678 2.82 15.96 -2.02
C ILE A 678 4.03 15.06 -1.78
N VAL A 679 3.85 13.88 -1.16
CA VAL A 679 4.92 12.89 -0.99
C VAL A 679 5.51 12.47 -2.34
N ILE A 680 4.67 12.12 -3.32
CA ILE A 680 5.15 11.70 -4.63
C ILE A 680 5.86 12.84 -5.37
N GLN A 681 5.33 14.07 -5.32
CA GLN A 681 5.95 15.24 -5.94
C GLN A 681 7.31 15.56 -5.32
N PHE A 682 7.40 15.59 -3.99
CA PHE A 682 8.64 15.82 -3.27
C PHE A 682 9.70 14.75 -3.63
N LEU A 683 9.34 13.47 -3.63
CA LEU A 683 10.29 12.39 -3.98
C LEU A 683 10.78 12.47 -5.44
N ARG A 684 9.92 12.91 -6.36
CA ARG A 684 10.31 13.15 -7.76
C ARG A 684 11.25 14.33 -7.89
N TRP A 685 10.92 15.44 -7.23
CA TRP A 685 11.80 16.62 -7.15
C TRP A 685 13.16 16.23 -6.56
N LEU A 686 13.18 15.53 -5.43
CA LEU A 686 14.40 15.08 -4.78
C LEU A 686 15.26 14.23 -5.72
N LYS A 687 14.63 13.34 -6.51
CA LYS A 687 15.32 12.51 -7.51
C LYS A 687 15.82 13.31 -8.72
N ALA A 688 15.09 14.34 -9.14
CA ALA A 688 15.40 15.13 -10.33
C ALA A 688 16.48 16.19 -10.05
N GLU A 689 16.30 16.95 -8.96
CA GLU A 689 17.09 18.13 -8.63
C GLU A 689 18.24 17.84 -7.66
N THR A 690 18.25 16.68 -7.00
CA THR A 690 19.30 16.31 -6.04
C THR A 690 19.87 14.92 -6.30
N SER A 691 20.98 14.59 -5.65
CA SER A 691 21.57 13.25 -5.61
C SER A 691 21.29 12.49 -4.32
N LEU A 692 20.42 13.03 -3.45
CA LEU A 692 20.17 12.52 -2.11
C LEU A 692 19.20 11.34 -2.13
N LYS A 693 19.46 10.34 -1.30
CA LYS A 693 18.55 9.21 -1.07
C LYS A 693 17.60 9.52 0.09
N PRO A 694 16.29 9.31 -0.04
CA PRO A 694 15.35 9.68 1.01
C PRO A 694 15.31 8.63 2.13
N ILE A 695 15.24 9.11 3.37
CA ILE A 695 14.86 8.35 4.58
C ILE A 695 13.83 9.19 5.33
N TRP A 696 12.66 8.63 5.58
CA TRP A 696 11.61 9.30 6.34
C TRP A 696 11.68 8.87 7.81
N LEU A 697 11.75 9.82 8.72
CA LEU A 697 11.78 9.62 10.16
C LEU A 697 10.55 10.29 10.78
N LEU A 698 10.07 9.69 11.86
CA LEU A 698 8.98 10.24 12.68
C LEU A 698 7.71 10.51 11.86
N CYS A 699 7.44 9.69 10.84
CA CYS A 699 6.21 9.82 10.06
C CYS A 699 5.03 9.18 10.79
N SER A 700 3.85 9.79 10.66
CA SER A 700 2.61 9.23 11.19
C SER A 700 2.23 7.92 10.49
N PRO A 701 1.29 7.14 11.06
CA PRO A 701 0.71 5.99 10.39
C PRO A 701 0.21 6.30 8.97
N ALA A 702 -0.40 7.47 8.75
CA ALA A 702 -0.93 7.86 7.44
C ALA A 702 0.15 8.02 6.37
N ILE A 703 1.30 8.60 6.72
CA ILE A 703 2.45 8.71 5.82
C ILE A 703 3.14 7.35 5.68
N ASP A 704 3.23 6.56 6.75
CA ASP A 704 3.77 5.20 6.68
C ASP A 704 2.96 4.31 5.72
N ASP A 705 1.63 4.39 5.76
CA ASP A 705 0.74 3.68 4.84
C ASP A 705 1.01 4.10 3.39
N ILE A 706 1.21 5.40 3.12
CA ILE A 706 1.53 5.87 1.77
C ILE A 706 2.90 5.33 1.31
N LEU A 707 3.93 5.44 2.14
CA LEU A 707 5.29 5.00 1.81
C LEU A 707 5.35 3.47 1.67
N GLY A 708 4.77 2.75 2.63
CA GLY A 708 4.73 1.31 2.70
C GLY A 708 3.85 0.68 1.63
N ASP A 709 2.60 1.12 1.53
CA ASP A 709 1.61 0.48 0.66
C ASP A 709 1.72 0.99 -0.75
N ARG A 710 1.76 2.30 -0.96
CA ARG A 710 1.75 2.86 -2.33
C ARG A 710 3.12 2.91 -2.97
N LEU A 711 4.20 2.99 -2.20
CA LEU A 711 5.57 3.08 -2.73
C LEU A 711 6.44 1.85 -2.41
N GLY A 712 5.94 0.89 -1.63
CA GLY A 712 6.65 -0.35 -1.33
C GLY A 712 7.88 -0.16 -0.42
N TRP A 713 7.90 0.90 0.39
CA TRP A 713 8.98 1.16 1.35
C TRP A 713 8.90 0.20 2.53
N ARG A 714 10.02 0.05 3.23
CA ARG A 714 10.06 -0.66 4.51
C ARG A 714 9.89 0.33 5.62
N SER A 715 9.21 -0.08 6.69
CA SER A 715 9.13 0.74 7.89
C SER A 715 9.20 -0.05 9.18
N LEU A 716 9.56 0.64 10.24
CA LEU A 716 9.55 0.16 11.62
C LEU A 716 9.26 1.32 12.55
N SER A 717 8.66 1.05 13.70
CA SER A 717 8.54 2.01 14.79
C SER A 717 9.43 1.56 15.94
N CYS A 718 10.29 2.47 16.41
CA CYS A 718 11.05 2.35 17.66
C CYS A 718 11.03 3.67 18.44
N VAL A 719 10.11 4.55 18.05
CA VAL A 719 9.92 5.90 18.58
C VAL A 719 8.42 6.14 18.61
N SER A 720 7.94 6.77 19.67
CA SER A 720 6.54 7.12 19.86
C SER A 720 6.41 8.56 20.30
N GLU A 721 5.40 9.25 19.79
CA GLU A 721 4.96 10.54 20.27
C GLU A 721 4.23 10.35 21.62
N GLU A 722 4.65 11.06 22.66
CA GLU A 722 4.08 10.87 24.00
C GLU A 722 2.96 11.87 24.26
N ARG A 723 1.71 11.42 24.15
CA ARG A 723 0.50 12.27 24.23
C ARG A 723 -0.24 12.15 25.55
N VAL A 724 -0.78 13.25 26.03
CA VAL A 724 -1.63 13.36 27.24
C VAL A 724 -2.96 14.00 26.87
N ASP A 725 -4.06 13.46 27.41
CA ASP A 725 -5.36 14.13 27.42
C ASP A 725 -5.40 15.11 28.60
N PRO A 726 -5.31 16.44 28.38
CA PRO A 726 -5.26 17.41 29.46
C PRO A 726 -6.58 17.49 30.25
N MET A 727 -7.71 17.00 29.72
CA MET A 727 -8.99 16.96 30.44
C MET A 727 -9.00 15.87 31.51
N ARG A 728 -8.17 14.82 31.35
CA ARG A 728 -7.99 13.76 32.34
C ARG A 728 -6.86 14.15 33.30
N ASN A 729 -7.22 14.84 34.38
CA ASN A 729 -6.28 15.33 35.39
C ASN A 729 -5.70 14.22 36.29
N LEU A 730 -5.02 13.24 35.70
CA LEU A 730 -4.43 12.08 36.38
C LEU A 730 -3.27 12.47 37.31
N ALA A 731 -2.59 13.59 37.02
CA ALA A 731 -1.55 14.15 37.87
C ALA A 731 -2.06 14.51 39.29
N ALA A 732 -3.33 14.92 39.41
CA ALA A 732 -3.94 15.24 40.70
C ALA A 732 -4.34 14.00 41.52
N SER A 733 -4.50 12.84 40.87
CA SER A 733 -4.78 11.56 41.52
C SER A 733 -3.53 10.79 41.96
N ASP A 734 -2.33 11.20 41.52
CA ASP A 734 -1.06 10.58 41.92
C ASP A 734 -0.53 11.16 43.25
N GLY A 735 -0.38 10.29 44.26
CA GLY A 735 0.01 10.70 45.61
C GLY A 735 1.46 11.18 45.76
N GLU A 736 2.34 10.89 44.81
CA GLU A 736 3.73 11.37 44.80
C GLU A 736 3.81 12.77 44.18
N ILE A 737 3.18 12.98 43.02
CA ILE A 737 3.11 14.27 42.33
C ILE A 737 2.40 15.31 43.20
N ALA A 738 1.25 14.95 43.78
CA ALA A 738 0.50 15.85 44.66
C ALA A 738 1.33 16.30 45.89
N ARG A 739 2.18 15.42 46.43
CA ARG A 739 3.07 15.75 47.56
C ARG A 739 4.17 16.74 47.15
N LYS A 740 4.75 16.56 45.98
CA LYS A 740 5.78 17.47 45.43
C LYS A 740 5.20 18.85 45.12
N ILE A 741 4.00 18.91 44.53
CA ILE A 741 3.32 20.19 44.25
C ILE A 741 3.06 20.96 45.56
N ARG A 742 2.49 20.31 46.58
CA ARG A 742 2.27 20.93 47.91
C ARG A 742 3.56 21.40 48.56
N ARG A 743 4.66 20.66 48.36
CA ARG A 743 5.97 21.06 48.88
C ARG A 743 6.48 22.34 48.21
N ALA A 744 6.40 22.43 46.89
CA ALA A 744 6.77 23.63 46.14
C ALA A 744 5.90 24.85 46.54
N GLU A 745 4.59 24.65 46.73
CA GLU A 745 3.68 25.69 47.24
C GLU A 745 4.08 26.17 48.64
N ASN A 746 4.40 25.25 49.56
CA ASN A 746 4.86 25.58 50.92
C ASN A 746 6.21 26.32 50.92
N GLU A 747 7.12 25.94 50.02
CA GLU A 747 8.41 26.61 49.81
C GLU A 747 8.22 28.00 49.14
N GLY A 748 7.01 28.33 48.67
CA GLY A 748 6.61 29.65 48.20
C GLY A 748 6.78 29.87 46.69
N VAL A 749 6.79 28.80 45.90
CA VAL A 749 6.88 28.86 44.44
C VAL A 749 5.60 29.48 43.86
N LYS A 750 5.75 30.55 43.08
CA LYS A 750 4.64 31.23 42.39
C LYS A 750 4.74 31.01 40.88
N ILE A 751 3.67 30.50 40.27
CA ILE A 751 3.56 30.30 38.82
C ILE A 751 2.93 31.53 38.17
N THR A 752 3.51 32.00 37.06
CA THR A 752 2.99 33.10 36.26
C THR A 752 2.91 32.69 34.79
N GLN A 753 1.73 32.88 34.19
CA GLN A 753 1.53 32.82 32.75
C GLN A 753 1.81 34.20 32.15
N ILE A 754 2.58 34.25 31.07
CA ILE A 754 2.79 35.48 30.30
C ILE A 754 1.56 35.68 29.39
N PRO A 755 0.88 36.85 29.43
CA PRO A 755 -0.22 37.15 28.53
C PRO A 755 0.23 37.09 27.06
N SER A 756 -0.54 36.42 26.21
CA SER A 756 -0.20 36.23 24.78
C SER A 756 -0.48 37.46 23.91
N ASP A 757 -1.21 38.45 24.44
CA ASP A 757 -1.64 39.67 23.77
C ASP A 757 -0.71 40.87 23.99
N GLN A 758 0.35 40.69 24.80
CA GLN A 758 1.30 41.75 25.14
C GLN A 758 2.74 41.34 24.81
N PRO A 759 3.60 42.29 24.38
CA PRO A 759 5.00 42.00 24.14
C PRO A 759 5.70 41.60 25.45
N ILE A 760 6.50 40.53 25.38
CA ILE A 760 7.23 40.01 26.54
C ILE A 760 8.29 41.04 26.98
N PRO A 761 8.32 41.47 28.26
CA PRO A 761 9.30 42.42 28.77
C PRO A 761 10.74 41.95 28.55
N GLU A 762 11.61 42.84 28.07
CA GLU A 762 12.99 42.48 27.70
C GLU A 762 13.87 42.09 28.90
N ASP A 763 13.60 42.67 30.08
CA ASP A 763 14.23 42.26 31.35
C ASP A 763 13.91 40.80 31.68
N LEU A 764 12.64 40.40 31.51
CA LEU A 764 12.21 39.04 31.79
C LEU A 764 12.86 38.03 30.84
N LYS A 765 12.96 38.36 29.54
CA LYS A 765 13.67 37.52 28.56
C LYS A 765 15.13 37.35 28.96
N SER A 766 15.82 38.45 29.27
CA SER A 766 17.23 38.44 29.66
C SER A 766 17.48 37.58 30.90
N ARG A 767 16.60 37.65 31.90
CA ARG A 767 16.68 36.82 33.12
C ARG A 767 16.45 35.34 32.83
N ILE A 768 15.48 35.00 31.98
CA ILE A 768 15.22 33.61 31.58
C ILE A 768 16.38 33.07 30.73
N ASP A 769 16.88 33.83 29.77
CA ASP A 769 18.01 33.43 28.91
C ASP A 769 19.29 33.20 29.72
N ALA A 770 19.54 34.02 30.75
CA ALA A 770 20.64 33.79 31.69
C ALA A 770 20.50 32.45 32.43
N ARG A 771 19.28 32.09 32.87
CA ARG A 771 19.02 30.79 33.52
C ARG A 771 19.11 29.62 32.55
N ILE A 772 18.65 29.78 31.30
CA ILE A 772 18.80 28.78 30.24
C ILE A 772 20.29 28.53 29.96
N LYS A 773 21.10 29.59 29.86
CA LYS A 773 22.54 29.48 29.62
C LYS A 773 23.27 28.80 30.78
N ASP A 774 22.93 29.14 32.02
CA ASP A 774 23.46 28.46 33.22
C ASP A 774 23.09 26.97 33.23
N TRP A 775 21.83 26.66 32.95
CA TRP A 775 21.35 25.28 32.83
C TRP A 775 22.06 24.51 31.71
N GLN A 776 22.31 25.15 30.56
CA GLN A 776 23.07 24.58 29.45
C GLN A 776 24.53 24.31 29.80
N ALA A 777 25.14 25.12 30.66
CA ALA A 777 26.54 24.98 31.07
C ALA A 777 26.75 23.89 32.15
N ASN A 778 25.77 23.72 33.05
CA ASN A 778 25.86 22.84 34.21
C ASN A 778 25.19 21.47 34.04
N ARG A 779 24.53 21.22 32.90
CA ARG A 779 23.90 19.93 32.60
C ARG A 779 24.94 18.83 32.33
N SER A 780 24.63 17.59 32.74
CA SER A 780 25.43 16.39 32.44
C SER A 780 24.62 15.35 31.65
N GLY A 781 25.23 14.76 30.61
CA GLY A 781 24.64 13.72 29.75
C GLY A 781 24.47 14.13 28.28
N THR A 782 24.63 13.16 27.37
CA THR A 782 24.39 13.34 25.91
C THR A 782 22.89 13.56 25.66
N GLN A 783 22.54 14.62 24.94
CA GLN A 783 21.14 14.91 24.59
C GLN A 783 20.91 14.61 23.11
N ILE A 784 19.72 14.09 22.82
CA ILE A 784 19.20 13.90 21.47
C ILE A 784 18.02 14.87 21.37
N TYR A 785 18.19 16.04 20.74
CA TYR A 785 17.10 16.97 20.47
C TYR A 785 16.93 17.17 18.96
N LEU A 786 15.68 17.35 18.53
CA LEU A 786 15.35 17.68 17.14
C LEU A 786 15.59 19.16 16.80
N SER A 787 15.78 20.02 17.81
CA SER A 787 15.95 21.48 17.70
C SER A 787 16.78 22.07 18.83
N GLY A 788 17.42 23.21 18.57
CA GLY A 788 18.08 24.02 19.59
C GLY A 788 17.08 24.73 20.53
N ILE A 789 17.56 25.23 21.69
CA ILE A 789 16.72 25.96 22.65
C ILE A 789 16.59 27.42 22.21
N THR A 790 15.52 27.73 21.49
CA THR A 790 15.19 29.08 20.99
C THR A 790 13.79 29.48 21.44
N PRO A 791 13.60 29.85 22.73
CA PRO A 791 12.26 30.02 23.32
C PRO A 791 11.46 31.15 22.69
N TRP A 792 12.12 32.21 22.23
CA TRP A 792 11.50 33.43 21.72
C TRP A 792 11.22 33.44 20.22
N ARG A 793 11.57 32.35 19.51
CA ARG A 793 11.19 32.18 18.12
C ARG A 793 9.70 31.88 18.03
N ASP A 794 8.99 32.40 17.04
CA ASP A 794 7.58 32.09 16.79
C ASP A 794 6.65 32.38 18.00
N GLN A 795 6.70 33.62 18.50
CA GLN A 795 5.95 34.04 19.70
C GLN A 795 4.43 34.00 19.49
N SER A 796 3.93 34.23 18.27
CA SER A 796 2.50 34.24 17.96
C SER A 796 1.81 32.89 18.19
N HIS A 797 2.56 31.80 18.11
CA HIS A 797 2.06 30.43 18.26
C HIS A 797 2.52 29.78 19.58
N ARG A 798 3.06 30.55 20.53
CA ARG A 798 3.61 30.02 21.79
C ARG A 798 2.97 30.64 23.03
N GLN A 799 2.85 29.81 24.06
CA GLN A 799 2.42 30.22 25.40
C GLN A 799 3.56 29.97 26.39
N TYR A 800 3.78 30.93 27.27
CA TYR A 800 4.93 30.95 28.16
C TYR A 800 4.49 30.95 29.62
N PHE A 801 5.12 30.08 30.40
CA PHE A 801 4.92 29.96 31.83
C PHE A 801 6.27 29.99 32.53
N TYR A 802 6.38 30.70 33.64
CA TYR A 802 7.57 30.65 34.50
C TYR A 802 7.17 30.58 35.97
N ALA A 803 8.05 30.00 36.79
CA ALA A 803 7.89 29.91 38.23
C ALA A 803 8.99 30.70 38.94
N THR A 804 8.63 31.41 40.00
CA THR A 804 9.55 32.20 40.83
C THR A 804 9.50 31.79 42.29
N GLU A 805 10.64 31.88 42.96
CA GLU A 805 10.77 31.77 44.41
C GLU A 805 10.36 33.08 45.13
N ARG A 806 10.36 33.06 46.47
CA ARG A 806 10.00 34.21 47.32
C ARG A 806 10.91 35.43 47.10
N ASP A 807 12.15 35.19 46.71
CA ASP A 807 13.16 36.23 46.40
C ASP A 807 13.04 36.76 44.94
N GLY A 808 12.12 36.22 44.15
CA GLY A 808 11.92 36.58 42.74
C GLY A 808 12.85 35.85 41.76
N THR A 809 13.67 34.91 42.22
CA THR A 809 14.52 34.08 41.36
C THR A 809 13.67 33.11 40.52
N ILE A 810 13.99 33.00 39.22
CA ILE A 810 13.27 32.09 38.31
C ILE A 810 13.80 30.67 38.49
N CYS A 811 12.92 29.76 38.91
CA CYS A 811 13.24 28.36 39.19
C CYS A 811 12.84 27.42 38.04
N SER A 812 11.69 27.62 37.37
CA SER A 812 11.28 26.76 36.25
C SER A 812 10.64 27.54 35.11
N PHE A 813 10.69 26.98 33.90
CA PHE A 813 10.17 27.59 32.68
C PHE A 813 9.54 26.55 31.75
N VAL A 814 8.31 26.80 31.30
CA VAL A 814 7.56 25.92 30.39
C VAL A 814 7.06 26.72 29.19
N VAL A 815 7.20 26.14 27.99
CA VAL A 815 6.69 26.70 26.74
C VAL A 815 5.78 25.70 26.05
N LEU A 816 4.54 26.12 25.76
CA LEU A 816 3.63 25.39 24.90
C LEU A 816 3.68 25.95 23.48
N ALA A 817 3.79 25.11 22.46
CA ALA A 817 3.73 25.49 21.05
C ALA A 817 2.44 24.99 20.41
N GLN A 818 1.82 25.83 19.58
CA GLN A 818 0.58 25.50 18.87
C GLN A 818 0.86 24.50 17.74
N LEU A 819 0.09 23.43 17.70
CA LEU A 819 0.10 22.44 16.62
C LEU A 819 -1.21 22.49 15.83
N ALA A 820 -1.30 21.65 14.79
CA ALA A 820 -2.54 21.38 14.08
C ALA A 820 -3.70 21.18 15.08
N PRO A 821 -4.93 21.66 14.80
CA PRO A 821 -6.01 21.56 15.76
C PRO A 821 -6.39 20.11 16.14
N ARG A 822 -6.06 19.11 15.31
CA ARG A 822 -6.13 17.68 15.67
C ARG A 822 -5.04 17.21 16.64
N ASN A 823 -3.87 17.84 16.63
CA ASN A 823 -2.68 17.49 17.42
C ASN A 823 -2.55 18.33 18.71
N GLY A 824 -3.32 19.42 18.83
CA GLY A 824 -3.43 20.23 20.04
C GLY A 824 -2.24 21.16 20.27
N LEU A 825 -1.51 21.00 21.39
CA LEU A 825 -0.29 21.77 21.70
C LEU A 825 0.87 20.83 22.04
N GLN A 826 2.10 21.28 21.83
CA GLN A 826 3.32 20.61 22.28
C GLN A 826 3.87 21.30 23.52
N ILE A 827 4.25 20.53 24.54
CA ILE A 827 5.14 20.99 25.61
C ILE A 827 6.57 21.01 25.03
N LYS A 828 6.94 22.12 24.38
CA LYS A 828 8.18 22.24 23.60
C LYS A 828 9.41 22.29 24.51
N TYR A 829 9.30 23.07 25.59
CA TYR A 829 10.34 23.20 26.59
C TYR A 829 9.74 23.03 27.99
N SER A 830 10.39 22.22 28.81
CA SER A 830 10.11 22.07 30.24
C SER A 830 11.45 22.07 30.99
N LEU A 831 11.86 23.26 31.43
CA LEU A 831 13.17 23.50 32.01
C LEU A 831 13.05 23.67 33.52
N ASP A 832 13.79 22.84 34.25
CA ASP A 832 13.99 22.97 35.68
C ASP A 832 15.42 23.48 35.94
N PHE A 833 15.55 24.69 36.46
CA PHE A 833 16.84 25.35 36.60
C PHE A 833 17.62 24.88 37.84
N SER A 834 18.92 25.17 37.86
CA SER A 834 19.82 24.81 38.96
C SER A 834 19.37 25.44 40.28
N GLY A 835 19.23 24.65 41.35
CA GLY A 835 18.86 25.14 42.68
C GLY A 835 17.35 25.27 42.94
N SER A 836 16.49 24.85 42.01
CA SER A 836 15.04 24.97 42.15
C SER A 836 14.45 24.14 43.30
N PRO A 837 13.42 24.66 44.00
CA PRO A 837 12.64 23.93 44.99
C PRO A 837 12.09 22.61 44.44
N SER A 838 12.11 21.55 45.25
CA SER A 838 11.64 20.23 44.81
C SER A 838 10.13 20.25 44.56
N GLY A 839 9.72 19.93 43.34
CA GLY A 839 8.31 20.01 42.91
C GLY A 839 7.98 21.20 42.02
N SER A 840 8.93 22.12 41.77
CA SER A 840 8.71 23.32 40.96
C SER A 840 8.28 22.99 39.52
N ILE A 841 8.97 22.03 38.88
CA ILE A 841 8.67 21.61 37.50
C ILE A 841 7.35 20.84 37.42
N GLU A 842 7.04 19.97 38.40
CA GLU A 842 5.76 19.27 38.46
C GLU A 842 4.59 20.25 38.64
N SER A 843 4.78 21.30 39.44
CA SER A 843 3.76 22.33 39.70
C SER A 843 3.47 23.17 38.46
N ILE A 844 4.49 23.75 37.82
CA ILE A 844 4.30 24.57 36.61
C ILE A 844 3.75 23.77 35.43
N LEU A 845 4.19 22.52 35.26
CA LEU A 845 3.71 21.66 34.18
C LEU A 845 2.25 21.28 34.37
N THR A 846 1.86 20.91 35.59
CA THR A 846 0.47 20.61 35.93
C THR A 846 -0.42 21.84 35.70
N HIS A 847 0.05 23.02 36.06
CA HIS A 847 -0.65 24.27 35.79
C HIS A 847 -0.82 24.54 34.29
N ALA A 848 0.24 24.38 33.49
CA ALA A 848 0.18 24.56 32.04
C ALA A 848 -0.81 23.58 31.38
N ILE A 849 -0.81 22.31 31.79
CA ILE A 849 -1.76 21.28 31.31
C ILE A 849 -3.21 21.67 31.68
N GLN A 850 -3.45 22.11 32.90
CA GLN A 850 -4.78 22.56 33.34
C GLN A 850 -5.26 23.81 32.60
N THR A 851 -4.36 24.75 32.30
CA THR A 851 -4.68 25.93 31.49
C THR A 851 -5.05 25.53 30.06
N ALA A 852 -4.32 24.59 29.45
CA ALA A 852 -4.69 24.03 28.16
C ALA A 852 -6.05 23.30 28.19
N ALA A 853 -6.32 22.53 29.24
CA ALA A 853 -7.61 21.85 29.44
C ALA A 853 -8.79 22.85 29.50
N LYS A 854 -8.63 23.95 30.25
CA LYS A 854 -9.63 25.03 30.36
C LYS A 854 -9.87 25.72 29.02
N ALA A 855 -8.87 25.79 28.15
CA ALA A 855 -8.97 26.33 26.80
C ALA A 855 -9.60 25.33 25.79
N GLY A 856 -10.05 24.15 26.24
CA GLY A 856 -10.70 23.15 25.39
C GLY A 856 -9.74 22.33 24.52
N VAL A 857 -8.44 22.34 24.83
CA VAL A 857 -7.44 21.50 24.15
C VAL A 857 -7.70 20.03 24.50
N LYS A 858 -7.81 19.16 23.49
CA LYS A 858 -8.12 17.73 23.67
C LYS A 858 -6.89 16.82 23.80
N THR A 859 -5.73 17.30 23.36
CA THR A 859 -4.48 16.54 23.35
C THR A 859 -3.28 17.46 23.52
N LEU A 860 -2.29 17.00 24.28
CA LEU A 860 -0.98 17.63 24.44
C LEU A 860 0.10 16.59 24.14
N THR A 861 1.23 17.00 23.58
CA THR A 861 2.37 16.09 23.38
C THR A 861 3.67 16.60 24.00
N PHE A 862 4.49 15.68 24.51
CA PHE A 862 5.85 15.94 24.99
C PHE A 862 6.93 15.83 23.91
N GLY A 863 6.57 15.52 22.67
CA GLY A 863 7.52 15.17 21.62
C GLY A 863 7.77 13.67 21.53
N SER A 864 8.53 13.29 20.51
CA SER A 864 8.88 11.90 20.26
C SER A 864 9.91 11.38 21.28
N GLY A 865 9.60 10.24 21.89
CA GLY A 865 10.46 9.49 22.82
C GLY A 865 10.81 8.10 22.27
N ALA A 866 11.89 7.50 22.75
CA ALA A 866 12.24 6.13 22.40
C ALA A 866 11.18 5.17 22.97
N SER A 867 10.56 4.35 22.12
CA SER A 867 9.56 3.38 22.59
C SER A 867 10.24 2.20 23.29
N THR A 868 9.51 1.54 24.18
CA THR A 868 9.99 0.38 24.93
C THR A 868 10.13 -0.88 24.07
N TYR A 869 9.47 -0.92 22.90
CA TYR A 869 9.49 -2.04 21.96
C TYR A 869 9.72 -1.55 20.52
N LEU A 870 10.19 -2.45 19.64
CA LEU A 870 10.31 -2.19 18.22
C LEU A 870 9.16 -2.88 17.50
N THR A 871 8.29 -2.10 16.87
CA THR A 871 7.17 -2.63 16.09
C THR A 871 7.58 -2.69 14.62
N PRO A 872 7.60 -3.88 13.99
CA PRO A 872 7.79 -3.95 12.55
C PRO A 872 6.61 -3.28 11.83
N GLY A 873 6.92 -2.39 10.89
CA GLY A 873 5.94 -1.75 10.02
C GLY A 873 5.83 -2.48 8.68
N HIS A 874 5.54 -1.71 7.63
CA HIS A 874 5.31 -2.19 6.28
C HIS A 874 6.53 -2.91 5.68
N ASN A 875 6.26 -3.96 4.89
CA ASN A 875 7.24 -4.69 4.08
C ASN A 875 8.48 -5.23 4.85
N MET A 876 8.35 -5.45 6.16
CA MET A 876 9.36 -6.05 7.04
C MET A 876 9.08 -7.53 7.30
N GLY A 877 10.00 -8.40 6.88
CA GLY A 877 9.87 -9.86 7.11
C GLY A 877 10.09 -10.24 8.58
N THR A 878 9.37 -11.27 9.04
CA THR A 878 9.32 -11.73 10.44
C THR A 878 10.70 -12.08 11.03
N ALA A 879 11.57 -12.71 10.24
CA ALA A 879 12.94 -13.04 10.67
C ALA A 879 13.81 -11.79 10.87
N LYS A 880 13.67 -10.78 10.01
CA LYS A 880 14.43 -9.51 10.13
C LYS A 880 13.93 -8.65 11.29
N ALA A 881 12.61 -8.64 11.52
CA ALA A 881 12.01 -7.95 12.65
C ALA A 881 12.56 -8.48 13.99
N LYS A 882 12.64 -9.81 14.17
CA LYS A 882 13.19 -10.43 15.39
C LYS A 882 14.66 -10.08 15.64
N VAL A 883 15.48 -10.04 14.59
CA VAL A 883 16.89 -9.65 14.69
C VAL A 883 17.02 -8.19 15.11
N LEU A 884 16.26 -7.29 14.49
CA LEU A 884 16.28 -5.85 14.82
C LEU A 884 15.78 -5.56 16.23
N GLN A 885 14.75 -6.26 16.70
CA GLN A 885 14.28 -6.17 18.08
C GLN A 885 15.41 -6.49 19.07
N THR A 886 16.14 -7.58 18.83
CA THR A 886 17.24 -8.00 19.71
C THR A 886 18.37 -6.95 19.75
N THR A 887 18.69 -6.34 18.61
CA THR A 887 19.67 -5.25 18.52
C THR A 887 19.19 -3.99 19.23
N TYR A 888 17.93 -3.60 19.03
CA TYR A 888 17.32 -2.46 19.69
C TYR A 888 17.30 -2.63 21.21
N ASP A 889 16.90 -3.79 21.72
CA ASP A 889 16.88 -4.09 23.17
C ASP A 889 18.27 -3.96 23.79
N THR A 890 19.31 -4.36 23.05
CA THR A 890 20.70 -4.27 23.50
C THR A 890 21.14 -2.80 23.58
N LEU A 891 20.83 -1.99 22.56
CA LEU A 891 21.12 -0.56 22.52
C LEU A 891 20.31 0.21 23.57
N ALA A 892 19.02 -0.06 23.72
CA ALA A 892 18.15 0.57 24.70
C ALA A 892 18.63 0.33 26.14
N ARG A 893 19.12 -0.88 26.45
CA ARG A 893 19.76 -1.19 27.75
C ARG A 893 21.09 -0.47 27.92
N GLN A 894 21.93 -0.42 26.88
CA GLN A 894 23.24 0.23 26.93
C GLN A 894 23.15 1.74 27.13
N PHE A 895 22.20 2.40 26.46
CA PHE A 895 21.98 3.85 26.53
C PHE A 895 20.96 4.27 27.60
N LYS A 896 20.42 3.32 28.38
CA LYS A 896 19.41 3.56 29.43
C LYS A 896 18.23 4.41 28.93
N LEU A 897 17.78 4.18 27.70
CA LEU A 897 16.73 4.98 27.05
C LEU A 897 15.38 4.90 27.80
N ASN A 898 15.16 3.84 28.58
CA ASN A 898 13.93 3.58 29.33
C ASN A 898 13.81 4.36 30.66
N ARG A 899 14.78 5.20 31.03
CA ARG A 899 14.78 5.93 32.33
C ARG A 899 14.01 7.25 32.33
N LYS A 900 13.44 7.69 31.20
CA LYS A 900 12.79 9.02 31.05
C LYS A 900 11.26 9.03 31.09
N THR A 901 10.60 7.87 31.14
CA THR A 901 9.15 7.77 30.91
C THR A 901 8.30 7.79 32.19
N GLU A 902 8.88 7.50 33.37
CA GLU A 902 8.10 7.25 34.60
C GLU A 902 7.26 8.45 35.06
N PHE A 903 7.78 9.68 34.95
CA PHE A 903 7.04 10.90 35.31
C PHE A 903 5.91 11.20 34.31
N ARG A 904 6.15 11.00 33.00
CA ARG A 904 5.16 11.26 31.94
C ARG A 904 4.02 10.24 31.98
N THR A 905 4.33 8.99 32.30
CA THR A 905 3.31 7.96 32.55
C THR A 905 2.44 8.32 33.75
N LYS A 906 3.02 8.85 34.85
CA LYS A 906 2.27 9.28 36.05
C LYS A 906 1.28 10.42 35.79
N ILE A 907 1.51 11.25 34.77
CA ILE A 907 0.56 12.31 34.34
C ILE A 907 -0.40 11.84 33.23
N GLY A 908 -0.42 10.54 32.91
CA GLY A 908 -1.35 9.94 31.95
C GLY A 908 -0.88 9.94 30.50
N ALA A 909 0.43 10.05 30.23
CA ALA A 909 0.94 9.97 28.87
C ALA A 909 0.79 8.56 28.28
N HIS A 910 0.31 8.49 27.04
CA HIS A 910 0.28 7.29 26.22
C HIS A 910 1.20 7.44 25.02
N GLU A 911 1.71 6.32 24.52
CA GLU A 911 2.60 6.27 23.35
C GLU A 911 1.76 6.19 22.06
N ASP A 912 1.93 7.15 21.17
CA ASP A 912 1.38 7.18 19.81
C ASP A 912 2.52 6.86 18.82
N PRO A 913 2.53 5.68 18.17
CA PRO A 913 3.70 5.21 17.44
C PRO A 913 3.99 6.04 16.18
N VAL A 914 5.26 6.40 15.99
CA VAL A 914 5.76 7.02 14.76
C VAL A 914 6.79 6.13 14.08
N TYR A 915 6.93 6.27 12.76
CA TYR A 915 7.64 5.31 11.94
C TYR A 915 8.91 5.88 11.31
N ILE A 916 9.87 5.00 11.11
CA ILE A 916 11.05 5.19 10.28
C ILE A 916 10.82 4.40 9.01
N ALA A 917 10.65 5.08 7.88
CA ALA A 917 10.39 4.49 6.58
C ALA A 917 11.54 4.76 5.60
N TYR A 918 11.92 3.73 4.85
CA TYR A 918 13.01 3.82 3.88
C TYR A 918 12.79 2.90 2.68
N PRO A 919 13.31 3.24 1.48
CA PRO A 919 13.23 2.37 0.32
C PRO A 919 13.88 1.00 0.59
N LYS A 920 13.43 -0.08 -0.08
CA LYS A 920 13.88 -1.48 0.14
C LYS A 920 15.41 -1.70 0.11
N ARG A 921 16.17 -0.81 -0.54
CA ARG A 921 17.65 -0.77 -0.63
C ARG A 921 18.23 0.58 -0.17
N GLY A 922 17.43 1.37 0.53
CA GLY A 922 17.74 2.73 0.96
C GLY A 922 18.53 2.80 2.27
N LEU A 923 18.53 1.74 3.08
CA LEU A 923 19.23 1.76 4.38
C LEU A 923 20.49 0.88 4.34
N GLY A 924 21.64 1.50 4.07
CA GLY A 924 22.98 0.92 4.23
C GLY A 924 23.71 1.48 5.45
N THR A 925 24.97 1.11 5.68
CA THR A 925 25.79 1.60 6.80
C THR A 925 25.87 3.12 6.86
N ARG A 926 26.02 3.79 5.70
CA ARG A 926 25.96 5.26 5.59
C ARG A 926 24.59 5.84 5.91
N GLY A 927 23.50 5.11 5.63
CA GLY A 927 22.14 5.55 5.97
C GLY A 927 21.87 5.46 7.46
N ILE A 928 22.35 4.40 8.13
CA ILE A 928 22.32 4.29 9.59
C ILE A 928 23.13 5.43 10.22
N ARG A 929 24.33 5.72 9.69
CA ARG A 929 25.13 6.85 10.15
C ARG A 929 24.39 8.17 9.98
N ALA A 930 23.78 8.41 8.82
CA ALA A 930 22.97 9.61 8.58
C ALA A 930 21.82 9.79 9.58
N ILE A 931 21.19 8.69 10.04
CA ILE A 931 20.17 8.71 11.09
C ILE A 931 20.80 9.06 12.44
N LEU A 932 21.93 8.43 12.79
CA LEU A 932 22.64 8.72 14.04
C LEU A 932 23.11 10.19 14.09
N ASP A 933 23.75 10.69 13.03
CA ASP A 933 24.21 12.09 12.97
C ASP A 933 23.06 13.10 13.01
N PHE A 934 21.83 12.71 12.61
CA PHE A 934 20.66 13.58 12.73
C PHE A 934 20.21 13.77 14.18
N PHE A 935 20.52 12.79 15.04
CA PHE A 935 20.20 12.75 16.46
C PHE A 935 21.38 13.10 17.37
N GLU A 936 22.61 13.10 16.86
CA GLU A 936 23.81 13.58 17.55
C GLU A 936 23.96 15.10 17.38
N ASP A 937 24.14 15.81 18.50
CA ASP A 937 24.59 17.22 18.55
C ASP A 937 26.11 17.32 18.54
#